data_AF-C9ZD39-F1
#
_entry.id   AF-C9ZD39-F1
#
_cell.length_a   1.000
_cell.length_b   1.000
_cell.length_c   1.000
_cell.angle_alpha   90.00
_cell.angle_beta   90.00
_cell.angle_gamma   90.00
#
_symmetry.space_group_name_H-M   'P 1'
#
loop_
_entity.id
_entity.type
_entity.pdbx_description
1 polymer ?
#
loop_
_entity_poly.entity_id
_entity_poly.type
_entity_poly.pdbx_seq_one_letter_code
_entity_poly.pdbx_strand_id
1 'polypeptide(L)'
;MTNGVDVRAAAAEFDRTAVADVESAAEDERKQVLAQFPLEEWAELPLERYALGQASPPGSGPTYCRLMEFGTPHLGSIKGGSAAKHIMYHHNSGEWRLAAPLRGMEPQAAWVELRGQFVRAFDAVGAGDFEALDDLEVLRYGPALVTKTLATYFPEHFLPIYAGEHLRRFVALLLGDADQGDASAWRINRRLLKLVQVQPEFKGWTRHEVMRFLYEHFDPRPRQRTIWKIAPGERGRLWEECRDGGFICVGWDEPGDLGQYQSDTELKQALDAHWPRSSGGSLTLARRLLAFRDLEAGDRVVANRGTDEILATGRVDGSYHYDPDRPEFHHVVPVVWDLSHAQKLSKPQHGWRSTFAKVDPALFARFTAHDAGSGSDSVPGTGQVQTTAPVALPEDVQAVLDALDRKGQVILHGPPGTGKTRLALAAALALHGRADVLGGDAGQRAEAQAEMLHGDRVRLVTFHPSYGYEDFVEGFKPDLSVTGPGLTLALTDGLFHTLCSRAAAHPDQTFLLVVDEINRGDLPRIFGELITLLELDKRNLPVALPVSRRRFSVPPNVRVIGTMNTADRSISHLDAAVRRRFAFLPVGPDPDAVSGTVGPLDLAAFFESLNTRIARHLDADHQIGHAYLLRDGEPIATEEDLAAALHHEVIPLLEDYCLGRADLLHRILGGLVDAETGRPLLMPPQDLADALATEFTSGVISPDA
;
A
#
# COMPACT_ATOMS: atom_id res chain seq x y z
N MET A 1 -13.02 17.44 -9.34
CA MET A 1 -13.64 18.16 -8.22
C MET A 1 -13.46 17.25 -7.03
N THR A 2 -12.54 17.57 -6.12
CA THR A 2 -12.36 16.80 -4.89
C THR A 2 -13.68 16.82 -4.13
N ASN A 3 -14.15 15.65 -3.67
CA ASN A 3 -15.23 15.53 -2.69
C ASN A 3 -14.77 16.25 -1.41
N GLY A 4 -14.88 17.57 -1.42
CA GLY A 4 -14.48 18.44 -0.33
C GLY A 4 -15.61 18.43 0.68
N VAL A 5 -15.40 17.70 1.77
CA VAL A 5 -16.00 18.12 3.03
C VAL A 5 -15.49 19.54 3.27
N ASP A 6 -16.41 20.51 3.26
CA ASP A 6 -16.09 21.90 3.51
C ASP A 6 -15.56 22.01 4.95
N VAL A 7 -14.31 22.45 5.11
CA VAL A 7 -13.67 22.68 6.43
C VAL A 7 -14.58 23.53 7.32
N ARG A 8 -15.33 24.45 6.72
CA ARG A 8 -16.30 25.28 7.40
C ARG A 8 -17.50 24.51 7.94
N ALA A 9 -18.05 23.58 7.16
CA ALA A 9 -19.16 22.74 7.59
C ALA A 9 -18.73 21.81 8.72
N ALA A 10 -17.59 21.14 8.56
CA ALA A 10 -17.03 20.26 9.58
C ALA A 10 -16.72 21.01 10.89
N ALA A 11 -16.14 22.21 10.81
CA ALA A 11 -15.80 22.99 12.01
C ALA A 11 -17.05 23.45 12.79
N ALA A 12 -18.19 23.64 12.11
CA ALA A 12 -19.45 24.00 12.76
C ALA A 12 -20.08 22.85 13.57
N GLU A 13 -19.77 21.60 13.21
CA GLU A 13 -20.32 20.39 13.84
C GLU A 13 -19.39 19.77 14.89
N PHE A 14 -18.15 20.26 15.02
CA PHE A 14 -17.15 19.70 15.91
C PHE A 14 -17.46 19.93 17.40
N ASP A 15 -17.54 18.84 18.18
CA ASP A 15 -17.70 18.91 19.62
C ASP A 15 -16.38 19.25 20.33
N ARG A 16 -16.26 20.51 20.71
CA ARG A 16 -15.11 21.05 21.43
C ARG A 16 -15.03 20.62 22.90
N THR A 17 -16.15 20.23 23.50
CA THR A 17 -16.19 19.93 24.94
C THR A 17 -15.44 18.65 25.30
N ALA A 18 -15.32 17.71 24.35
CA ALA A 18 -14.58 16.46 24.49
C ALA A 18 -13.04 16.63 24.55
N VAL A 19 -12.51 17.84 24.36
CA VAL A 19 -11.05 18.09 24.27
C VAL A 19 -10.45 18.56 25.60
N ALA A 20 -11.26 19.05 26.55
CA ALA A 20 -10.78 19.68 27.79
C ALA A 20 -9.95 18.73 28.69
N ASP A 21 -10.36 17.47 28.81
CA ASP A 21 -9.64 16.47 29.61
C ASP A 21 -8.25 16.16 29.01
N VAL A 22 -8.16 16.11 27.68
CA VAL A 22 -6.91 15.89 26.93
C VAL A 22 -5.96 17.08 27.10
N GLU A 23 -6.48 18.30 27.13
CA GLU A 23 -5.66 19.51 27.38
C GLU A 23 -5.08 19.55 28.77
N SER A 24 -5.88 19.20 29.78
CA SER A 24 -5.40 19.12 31.16
C SER A 24 -4.27 18.09 31.28
N ALA A 25 -4.46 16.90 30.71
CA ALA A 25 -3.43 15.86 30.70
C ALA A 25 -2.18 16.31 29.93
N ALA A 26 -2.34 17.01 28.81
CA ALA A 26 -1.23 17.54 28.03
C ALA A 26 -0.40 18.59 28.79
N GLU A 27 -1.05 19.48 29.55
CA GLU A 27 -0.32 20.48 30.35
C GLU A 27 0.41 19.83 31.54
N ASP A 28 -0.16 18.79 32.14
CA ASP A 28 0.51 18.03 33.19
C ASP A 28 1.74 17.27 32.66
N GLU A 29 1.63 16.64 31.48
CA GLU A 29 2.76 16.06 30.76
C GLU A 29 3.83 17.10 30.43
N ARG A 30 3.42 18.31 29.99
CA ARG A 30 4.35 19.41 29.71
C ARG A 30 5.13 19.80 30.95
N LYS A 31 4.45 20.03 32.07
CA LYS A 31 5.08 20.36 33.36
C LYS A 31 6.03 19.26 33.82
N GLN A 32 5.68 17.99 33.59
CA GLN A 32 6.56 16.87 33.90
C GLN A 32 7.85 16.92 33.07
N VAL A 33 7.77 17.23 31.77
CA VAL A 33 8.97 17.39 30.92
C VAL A 33 9.83 18.54 31.43
N LEU A 34 9.25 19.71 31.68
CA LEU A 34 9.99 20.89 32.16
C LEU A 34 10.66 20.65 33.53
N ALA A 35 10.01 19.89 34.41
CA ALA A 35 10.56 19.57 35.72
C ALA A 35 11.75 18.60 35.64
N GLN A 36 11.75 17.70 34.66
CA GLN A 36 12.83 16.72 34.48
C GLN A 36 13.97 17.20 33.57
N PHE A 37 13.66 18.16 32.70
CA PHE A 37 14.56 18.73 31.72
C PHE A 37 14.34 20.25 31.62
N PRO A 38 14.75 21.03 32.63
CA PRO A 38 14.64 22.49 32.57
C PRO A 38 15.39 23.07 31.37
N LEU A 39 14.88 24.15 30.79
CA LEU A 39 15.44 24.75 29.58
C LEU A 39 16.90 25.19 29.80
N GLU A 40 17.17 25.76 30.98
CA GLU A 40 18.48 26.23 31.44
C GLU A 40 19.53 25.13 31.62
N GLU A 41 19.10 23.88 31.84
CA GLU A 41 20.01 22.74 32.07
C GLU A 41 20.39 22.02 30.76
N TRP A 42 19.79 22.38 29.62
CA TRP A 42 20.08 21.74 28.33
C TRP A 42 21.53 21.87 27.89
N ALA A 43 22.20 22.97 28.21
CA ALA A 43 23.60 23.18 27.88
C ALA A 43 24.53 22.17 28.57
N GLU A 44 24.10 21.61 29.69
CA GLU A 44 24.87 20.66 30.51
C GLU A 44 24.28 19.24 30.49
N LEU A 45 23.14 19.03 29.81
CA LEU A 45 22.45 17.74 29.75
C LEU A 45 23.41 16.62 29.29
N PRO A 46 23.60 15.56 30.09
CA PRO A 46 24.49 14.45 29.74
C PRO A 46 23.83 13.50 28.73
N LEU A 47 24.65 12.79 27.95
CA LEU A 47 24.19 11.92 26.85
C LEU A 47 23.26 10.80 27.36
N GLU A 48 23.56 10.26 28.53
CA GLU A 48 22.83 9.18 29.20
C GLU A 48 21.42 9.63 29.64
N ARG A 49 21.19 10.94 29.77
CA ARG A 49 19.87 11.53 30.06
C ARG A 49 19.12 11.89 28.78
N TYR A 50 19.76 11.88 27.61
CA TYR A 50 19.12 12.20 26.32
C TYR A 50 18.68 10.95 25.56
N ALA A 51 19.63 10.07 25.23
CA ALA A 51 19.47 9.08 24.17
C ALA A 51 18.50 7.93 24.51
N LEU A 52 17.90 7.34 23.47
CA LEU A 52 17.17 6.07 23.58
C LEU A 52 18.17 4.89 23.61
N GLY A 53 17.80 3.78 24.29
CA GLY A 53 18.62 2.55 24.35
C GLY A 53 19.72 2.54 25.43
N GLN A 54 19.70 3.51 26.33
CA GLN A 54 20.57 3.60 27.51
C GLN A 54 19.76 3.32 28.78
N ALA A 55 20.36 2.63 29.75
CA ALA A 55 19.77 2.52 31.09
C ALA A 55 19.92 3.87 31.80
N SER A 56 18.81 4.45 32.26
CA SER A 56 18.86 5.69 33.04
C SER A 56 19.63 5.46 34.34
N PRO A 57 20.53 6.38 34.75
CA PRO A 57 21.19 6.29 36.05
C PRO A 57 20.18 6.04 37.19
N PRO A 58 20.50 5.21 38.19
CA PRO A 58 19.58 4.90 39.29
C PRO A 58 19.06 6.18 39.96
N GLY A 59 17.74 6.34 40.02
CA GLY A 59 17.09 7.53 40.59
C GLY A 59 16.92 8.73 39.65
N SER A 60 17.47 8.67 38.44
CA SER A 60 17.14 9.61 37.36
C SER A 60 15.98 9.02 36.55
N GLY A 61 14.93 9.82 36.30
CA GLY A 61 13.76 9.40 35.52
C GLY A 61 14.10 8.97 34.09
N PRO A 62 13.11 8.70 33.22
CA PRO A 62 13.35 8.28 31.85
C PRO A 62 14.25 9.27 31.08
N THR A 63 14.98 8.80 30.07
CA THR A 63 15.75 9.66 29.16
C THR A 63 14.83 10.58 28.37
N TYR A 64 15.35 11.69 27.86
CA TYR A 64 14.58 12.70 27.14
C TYR A 64 13.85 12.08 25.95
N CYS A 65 14.55 11.34 25.08
CA CYS A 65 13.95 10.66 23.93
C CYS A 65 12.84 9.70 24.35
N ARG A 66 13.05 8.91 25.41
CA ARG A 66 12.02 7.97 25.91
C ARG A 66 10.80 8.69 26.47
N LEU A 67 10.99 9.79 27.21
CA LEU A 67 9.89 10.58 27.76
C LEU A 67 9.09 11.26 26.63
N MET A 68 9.77 11.84 25.65
CA MET A 68 9.14 12.51 24.51
C MET A 68 8.40 11.56 23.57
N GLU A 69 8.90 10.34 23.39
CA GLU A 69 8.22 9.33 22.58
C GLU A 69 7.08 8.65 23.35
N PHE A 70 7.36 8.13 24.54
CA PHE A 70 6.44 7.22 25.21
C PHE A 70 5.63 7.82 26.35
N GLY A 71 6.19 8.80 27.06
CA GLY A 71 5.62 9.38 28.27
C GLY A 71 4.87 10.69 28.08
N THR A 72 4.64 11.13 26.84
CA THR A 72 3.90 12.37 26.54
C THR A 72 2.88 12.21 25.39
N PRO A 73 1.94 11.24 25.46
CA PRO A 73 0.95 11.02 24.41
C PRO A 73 0.00 12.20 24.17
N HIS A 74 -0.39 12.96 25.21
CA HIS A 74 -1.33 14.08 25.09
C HIS A 74 -0.67 15.37 24.56
N LEU A 75 0.67 15.47 24.58
CA LEU A 75 1.43 16.49 23.85
C LEU A 75 1.51 16.27 22.33
N GLY A 76 0.82 15.26 21.79
CA GLY A 76 0.89 14.83 20.39
C GLY A 76 1.90 13.69 20.22
N SER A 77 1.44 12.56 19.68
CA SER A 77 2.25 11.35 19.56
C SER A 77 3.37 11.50 18.53
N ILE A 78 4.54 10.96 18.86
CA ILE A 78 5.63 10.66 17.91
C ILE A 78 6.02 9.16 17.98
N LYS A 79 5.16 8.32 18.58
CA LYS A 79 5.34 6.86 18.67
C LYS A 79 5.25 6.22 17.29
N GLY A 80 5.88 5.05 17.15
CA GLY A 80 5.89 4.28 15.89
C GLY A 80 6.98 4.73 14.91
N GLY A 81 7.28 3.90 13.92
CA GLY A 81 8.39 4.15 13.00
C GLY A 81 9.77 3.93 13.61
N SER A 82 10.81 4.43 12.94
CA SER A 82 12.21 4.18 13.29
C SER A 82 12.74 5.05 14.44
N ALA A 83 13.64 4.48 15.26
CA ALA A 83 14.46 5.18 16.25
C ALA A 83 15.35 6.28 15.65
N ALA A 84 15.56 6.30 14.32
CA ALA A 84 16.30 7.33 13.60
C ALA A 84 15.83 8.76 13.91
N LYS A 85 14.54 8.95 14.22
CA LYS A 85 13.96 10.25 14.61
C LYS A 85 14.61 10.89 15.84
N HIS A 86 15.33 10.11 16.65
CA HIS A 86 16.07 10.60 17.81
C HIS A 86 17.43 11.22 17.46
N ILE A 87 17.83 11.19 16.18
CA ILE A 87 19.09 11.71 15.62
C ILE A 87 20.32 10.91 16.07
N MET A 88 20.36 10.52 17.35
CA MET A 88 21.35 9.64 17.95
C MET A 88 20.67 8.72 18.95
N TYR A 89 20.95 7.42 18.86
CA TYR A 89 20.44 6.41 19.78
C TYR A 89 21.44 5.27 19.94
N HIS A 90 21.35 4.57 21.07
CA HIS A 90 22.13 3.39 21.34
C HIS A 90 21.35 2.15 20.90
N HIS A 91 21.88 1.42 19.92
CA HIS A 91 21.23 0.24 19.35
C HIS A 91 21.46 -0.99 20.23
N ASN A 92 20.58 -2.00 20.17
CA ASN A 92 20.69 -3.19 21.03
C ASN A 92 21.94 -4.05 20.72
N SER A 93 22.58 -3.84 19.56
CA SER A 93 23.89 -4.42 19.25
C SER A 93 25.04 -3.85 20.09
N GLY A 94 24.80 -2.80 20.88
CA GLY A 94 25.83 -2.08 21.63
C GLY A 94 26.53 -0.97 20.85
N GLU A 95 26.06 -0.68 19.63
CA GLU A 95 26.62 0.38 18.77
C GLU A 95 25.80 1.67 18.84
N TRP A 96 26.49 2.80 18.71
CA TRP A 96 25.84 4.10 18.54
C TRP A 96 25.41 4.31 17.08
N ARG A 97 24.13 4.61 16.90
CA ARG A 97 23.57 4.99 15.60
C ARG A 97 23.43 6.50 15.55
N LEU A 98 24.12 7.11 14.60
CA LEU A 98 24.22 8.56 14.44
C LEU A 98 23.64 9.00 13.10
N ALA A 99 22.91 10.12 13.11
CA ALA A 99 22.44 10.80 11.91
C ALA A 99 23.62 11.12 10.97
N ALA A 100 23.35 11.23 9.66
CA ALA A 100 24.38 11.42 8.64
C ALA A 100 25.46 12.48 8.96
N PRO A 101 25.13 13.71 9.43
CA PRO A 101 26.14 14.74 9.73
C PRO A 101 27.00 14.42 10.96
N LEU A 102 26.57 13.47 11.80
CA LEU A 102 27.27 13.04 13.01
C LEU A 102 28.05 11.73 12.81
N ARG A 103 27.91 11.06 11.65
CA ARG A 103 28.57 9.77 11.41
C ARG A 103 30.09 9.90 11.47
N GLY A 104 30.73 8.93 12.11
CA GLY A 104 32.19 8.88 12.27
C GLY A 104 32.72 9.73 13.43
N MET A 105 31.85 10.47 14.13
CA MET A 105 32.20 11.13 15.39
C MET A 105 32.12 10.14 16.56
N GLU A 106 32.95 10.36 17.58
CA GLU A 106 32.77 9.71 18.88
C GLU A 106 31.42 10.13 19.50
N PRO A 107 30.66 9.22 20.16
CA PRO A 107 29.31 9.50 20.64
C PRO A 107 29.18 10.74 21.52
N GLN A 108 30.16 10.96 22.40
CA GLN A 108 30.17 12.14 23.27
C GLN A 108 30.40 13.44 22.48
N ALA A 109 31.23 13.40 21.43
CA ALA A 109 31.45 14.56 20.56
C ALA A 109 30.22 14.84 19.69
N ALA A 110 29.60 13.79 19.15
CA ALA A 110 28.33 13.87 18.43
C ALA A 110 27.22 14.47 19.30
N TRP A 111 27.17 14.09 20.59
CA TRP A 111 26.25 14.66 21.56
C TRP A 111 26.48 16.15 21.78
N VAL A 112 27.73 16.58 21.97
CA VAL A 112 28.06 18.00 22.17
C VAL A 112 27.59 18.83 20.98
N GLU A 113 27.77 18.36 19.74
CA GLU A 113 27.27 19.04 18.55
C GLU A 113 25.74 19.08 18.52
N LEU A 114 25.07 17.93 18.67
CA LEU A 114 23.60 17.83 18.65
C LEU A 114 22.95 18.71 19.73
N ARG A 115 23.44 18.60 20.98
CA ARG A 115 22.98 19.40 22.12
C ARG A 115 23.19 20.89 21.87
N GLY A 116 24.34 21.26 21.30
CA GLY A 116 24.62 22.65 20.90
C GLY A 116 23.66 23.19 19.86
N GLN A 117 23.13 22.36 18.95
CA GLN A 117 22.06 22.78 18.03
C GLN A 117 20.72 22.93 18.74
N PHE A 118 20.35 22.05 19.67
CA PHE A 118 19.12 22.22 20.47
C PHE A 118 19.14 23.52 21.28
N VAL A 119 20.25 23.84 21.95
CA VAL A 119 20.40 25.10 22.71
C VAL A 119 20.22 26.31 21.78
N ARG A 120 20.91 26.33 20.64
CA ARG A 120 20.75 27.39 19.63
C ARG A 120 19.31 27.48 19.11
N ALA A 121 18.63 26.35 18.95
CA ALA A 121 17.23 26.33 18.53
C ALA A 121 16.30 26.95 19.58
N PHE A 122 16.56 26.70 20.87
CA PHE A 122 15.79 27.31 21.96
C PHE A 122 16.02 28.82 22.04
N ASP A 123 17.27 29.27 21.94
CA ASP A 123 17.60 30.70 21.92
C ASP A 123 16.93 31.41 20.73
N ALA A 124 16.98 30.79 19.55
CA ALA A 124 16.38 31.30 18.33
C ALA A 124 14.85 31.42 18.46
N VAL A 125 14.16 30.37 18.94
CA VAL A 125 12.71 30.39 19.13
C VAL A 125 12.31 31.39 20.22
N GLY A 126 13.04 31.43 21.34
CA GLY A 126 12.80 32.40 22.42
C GLY A 126 12.97 33.86 21.98
N ALA A 127 13.88 34.12 21.03
CA ALA A 127 14.05 35.43 20.41
C ALA A 127 13.05 35.72 19.26
N GLY A 128 12.24 34.74 18.87
CA GLY A 128 11.34 34.83 17.71
C GLY A 128 12.05 34.77 16.35
N ASP A 129 13.31 34.36 16.31
CA ASP A 129 14.12 34.18 15.10
C ASP A 129 14.02 32.74 14.59
N PHE A 130 12.95 32.45 13.86
CA PHE A 130 12.69 31.10 13.38
C PHE A 130 13.45 30.74 12.10
N GLU A 131 14.00 31.72 11.37
CA GLU A 131 14.79 31.44 10.16
C GLU A 131 16.14 30.83 10.55
N ALA A 132 16.70 31.20 11.71
CA ALA A 132 17.92 30.59 12.26
C ALA A 132 17.81 29.08 12.51
N LEU A 133 16.59 28.52 12.62
CA LEU A 133 16.39 27.08 12.75
C LEU A 133 16.77 26.32 11.48
N ASP A 134 16.67 26.96 10.31
CA ASP A 134 16.95 26.31 9.04
C ASP A 134 18.47 26.07 8.83
N ASP A 135 19.32 26.81 9.55
CA ASP A 135 20.78 26.61 9.52
C ASP A 135 21.26 25.47 10.45
N LEU A 136 20.35 24.85 11.22
CA LEU A 136 20.66 23.77 12.16
C LEU A 136 20.56 22.40 11.46
N GLU A 137 21.59 22.07 10.68
CA GLU A 137 21.63 20.90 9.80
C GLU A 137 21.38 19.55 10.50
N VAL A 138 21.85 19.39 11.75
CA VAL A 138 21.73 18.12 12.47
C VAL A 138 20.28 17.88 12.89
N LEU A 139 19.57 18.93 13.30
CA LEU A 139 18.17 18.84 13.76
C LEU A 139 17.21 18.40 12.65
N ARG A 140 17.59 18.60 11.38
CA ARG A 140 16.78 18.18 10.21
C ARG A 140 16.59 16.65 10.14
N TYR A 141 17.45 15.88 10.79
CA TYR A 141 17.36 14.41 10.81
C TYR A 141 16.38 13.86 11.86
N GLY A 142 15.87 14.70 12.76
CA GLY A 142 14.86 14.33 13.76
C GLY A 142 13.65 15.25 13.76
N PRO A 143 13.01 15.51 12.61
CA PRO A 143 12.08 16.63 12.45
C PRO A 143 10.86 16.54 13.39
N ALA A 144 10.35 15.33 13.64
CA ALA A 144 9.23 15.13 14.56
C ALA A 144 9.63 15.36 16.03
N LEU A 145 10.75 14.77 16.48
CA LEU A 145 11.26 14.98 17.84
C LEU A 145 11.59 16.44 18.09
N VAL A 146 12.30 17.09 17.15
CA VAL A 146 12.71 18.49 17.28
C VAL A 146 11.48 19.40 17.34
N THR A 147 10.52 19.22 16.43
CA THR A 147 9.31 20.06 16.44
C THR A 147 8.49 19.85 17.72
N LYS A 148 8.37 18.61 18.21
CA LYS A 148 7.70 18.34 19.50
C LYS A 148 8.45 18.97 20.67
N THR A 149 9.78 18.86 20.67
CA THR A 149 10.66 19.49 21.68
C THR A 149 10.41 21.00 21.73
N LEU A 150 10.46 21.68 20.57
CA LEU A 150 10.18 23.12 20.48
C LEU A 150 8.74 23.45 20.92
N ALA A 151 7.75 22.64 20.55
CA ALA A 151 6.36 22.81 20.96
C ALA A 151 6.14 22.61 22.48
N THR A 152 6.96 21.78 23.13
CA THR A 152 6.89 21.56 24.59
C THR A 152 7.38 22.77 25.37
N TYR A 153 8.52 23.37 24.96
CA TYR A 153 9.07 24.55 25.62
C TYR A 153 8.41 25.86 25.20
N PHE A 154 7.95 25.95 23.94
CA PHE A 154 7.35 27.15 23.33
C PHE A 154 5.98 26.83 22.70
N PRO A 155 4.99 26.38 23.50
CA PRO A 155 3.70 25.89 23.00
C PRO A 155 2.91 26.94 22.22
N GLU A 156 3.18 28.23 22.44
CA GLU A 156 2.52 29.31 21.74
C GLU A 156 2.84 29.36 20.23
N HIS A 157 3.97 28.79 19.82
CA HIS A 157 4.52 28.90 18.48
C HIS A 157 4.24 27.70 17.57
N PHE A 158 3.69 26.60 18.10
CA PHE A 158 3.50 25.35 17.36
C PHE A 158 2.13 24.72 17.60
N LEU A 159 1.64 23.95 16.63
CA LEU A 159 0.53 23.02 16.81
C LEU A 159 1.07 21.65 17.30
N PRO A 160 0.32 20.87 18.09
CA PRO A 160 0.75 19.53 18.54
C PRO A 160 0.66 18.46 17.42
N ILE A 161 1.23 18.76 16.26
CA ILE A 161 1.24 17.92 15.04
C ILE A 161 2.68 17.88 14.51
N TYR A 162 3.30 16.70 14.50
CA TYR A 162 4.75 16.59 14.26
C TYR A 162 5.14 15.75 13.04
N ALA A 163 4.22 14.94 12.52
CA ALA A 163 4.46 14.18 11.31
C ALA A 163 4.50 15.12 10.09
N GLY A 164 5.65 15.14 9.39
CA GLY A 164 5.88 16.06 8.27
C GLY A 164 4.91 15.87 7.09
N GLU A 165 4.49 14.64 6.83
CA GLU A 165 3.45 14.35 5.82
C GLU A 165 2.08 14.90 6.23
N HIS A 166 1.69 14.69 7.48
CA HIS A 166 0.41 15.18 8.00
C HIS A 166 0.34 16.71 7.95
N LEU A 167 1.41 17.37 8.37
CA LEU A 167 1.56 18.81 8.29
C LEU A 167 1.39 19.34 6.86
N ARG A 168 2.05 18.72 5.86
CA ARG A 168 1.89 19.12 4.45
C ARG A 168 0.47 18.94 3.96
N ARG A 169 -0.19 17.85 4.35
CA ARG A 169 -1.57 17.58 3.95
C ARG A 169 -2.56 18.58 4.55
N PHE A 170 -2.41 18.93 5.83
CA PHE A 170 -3.24 19.94 6.46
C PHE A 170 -2.97 21.35 5.92
N VAL A 171 -1.72 21.67 5.57
CA VAL A 171 -1.40 22.92 4.87
C VAL A 171 -2.09 22.96 3.51
N ALA A 172 -2.01 21.87 2.73
CA ALA A 172 -2.67 21.76 1.43
C ALA A 172 -4.20 21.83 1.53
N LEU A 173 -4.78 21.23 2.58
CA LEU A 173 -6.20 21.31 2.89
C LEU A 173 -6.67 22.76 3.08
N LEU A 174 -5.92 23.55 3.85
CA LEU A 174 -6.30 24.94 4.16
C LEU A 174 -5.92 25.94 3.06
N LEU A 175 -4.96 25.63 2.19
CA LEU A 175 -4.53 26.49 1.07
C LEU A 175 -5.17 26.14 -0.28
N GLY A 176 -5.62 24.90 -0.47
CA GLY A 176 -6.15 24.41 -1.74
C GLY A 176 -5.09 24.08 -2.81
N ASP A 177 -3.80 24.06 -2.47
CA ASP A 177 -2.70 23.72 -3.37
C ASP A 177 -1.69 22.78 -2.69
N ALA A 178 -1.03 21.93 -3.47
CA ALA A 178 -0.02 21.00 -2.96
C ALA A 178 1.29 21.75 -2.71
N ASP A 179 1.72 21.81 -1.45
CA ASP A 179 3.02 22.41 -1.10
C ASP A 179 4.17 21.56 -1.68
N GLN A 180 4.99 22.15 -2.57
CA GLN A 180 6.07 21.46 -3.30
C GLN A 180 7.47 21.66 -2.66
N GLY A 181 7.56 22.05 -1.40
CA GLY A 181 8.83 22.40 -0.75
C GLY A 181 9.45 21.30 0.12
N ASP A 182 10.76 21.14 0.05
CA ASP A 182 11.62 20.47 1.04
C ASP A 182 11.80 21.38 2.27
N ALA A 183 10.72 21.56 3.03
CA ALA A 183 10.70 22.36 4.26
C ALA A 183 10.74 21.45 5.49
N SER A 184 11.44 21.89 6.53
CA SER A 184 11.49 21.22 7.83
C SER A 184 10.10 21.15 8.50
N ALA A 185 9.86 20.13 9.34
CA ALA A 185 8.57 19.95 9.99
C ALA A 185 8.17 21.16 10.86
N TRP A 186 9.12 21.80 11.55
CA TRP A 186 8.84 23.01 12.33
C TRP A 186 8.40 24.18 11.45
N ARG A 187 8.98 24.34 10.26
CA ARG A 187 8.58 25.39 9.30
C ARG A 187 7.17 25.16 8.78
N ILE A 188 6.84 23.92 8.41
CA ILE A 188 5.50 23.55 7.92
C ILE A 188 4.47 23.68 9.06
N ASN A 189 4.81 23.26 10.28
CA ASN A 189 3.97 23.42 11.46
C ASN A 189 3.62 24.89 11.73
N ARG A 190 4.63 25.77 11.73
CA ARG A 190 4.40 27.22 11.90
C ARG A 190 3.58 27.82 10.76
N ARG A 191 3.78 27.36 9.53
CA ARG A 191 2.94 27.76 8.39
C ARG A 191 1.49 27.33 8.61
N LEU A 192 1.27 26.10 9.05
CA LEU A 192 -0.07 25.60 9.38
C LEU A 192 -0.71 26.44 10.50
N LEU A 193 0.04 26.75 11.56
CA LEU A 193 -0.45 27.62 12.64
C LEU A 193 -0.86 29.00 12.12
N LYS A 194 -0.05 29.63 11.25
CA LYS A 194 -0.41 30.92 10.63
C LYS A 194 -1.69 30.82 9.79
N LEU A 195 -1.87 29.72 9.06
CA LEU A 195 -3.09 29.49 8.29
C LEU A 195 -4.30 29.31 9.20
N VAL A 196 -4.19 28.52 10.26
CA VAL A 196 -5.25 28.34 11.26
C VAL A 196 -5.63 29.68 11.90
N GLN A 197 -4.66 30.54 12.21
CA GLN A 197 -4.90 31.85 12.84
C GLN A 197 -5.68 32.85 11.96
N VAL A 198 -5.58 32.73 10.63
CA VAL A 198 -6.29 33.64 9.70
C VAL A 198 -7.67 33.13 9.30
N GLN A 199 -7.99 31.86 9.58
CA GLN A 199 -9.29 31.27 9.25
C GLN A 199 -10.34 31.64 10.32
N PRO A 200 -11.47 32.25 9.93
CA PRO A 200 -12.54 32.62 10.86
C PRO A 200 -13.11 31.44 11.68
N GLU A 201 -13.10 30.23 11.11
CA GLU A 201 -13.66 29.01 11.66
C GLU A 201 -12.95 28.59 12.97
N PHE A 202 -11.64 28.82 13.07
CA PHE A 202 -10.83 28.45 14.23
C PHE A 202 -10.69 29.59 15.25
N LYS A 203 -11.50 30.65 15.12
CA LYS A 203 -11.42 31.80 16.04
C LYS A 203 -11.78 31.37 17.46
N GLY A 204 -10.82 31.55 18.38
CA GLY A 204 -10.99 31.18 19.79
C GLY A 204 -10.86 29.68 20.06
N TRP A 205 -10.32 28.91 19.10
CA TRP A 205 -9.96 27.53 19.31
C TRP A 205 -8.55 27.42 19.91
N THR A 206 -8.36 26.42 20.76
CA THR A 206 -7.04 26.03 21.26
C THR A 206 -6.29 25.21 20.20
N ARG A 207 -5.00 25.00 20.46
CA ARG A 207 -4.14 24.23 19.55
C ARG A 207 -4.51 22.73 19.56
N HIS A 208 -4.95 22.22 20.70
CA HIS A 208 -5.42 20.85 20.86
C HIS A 208 -6.78 20.63 20.19
N GLU A 209 -7.70 21.59 20.30
CA GLU A 209 -8.97 21.55 19.56
C GLU A 209 -8.73 21.49 18.06
N VAL A 210 -7.84 22.35 17.54
CA VAL A 210 -7.46 22.35 16.11
C VAL A 210 -6.83 21.02 15.69
N MET A 211 -5.86 20.51 16.47
CA MET A 211 -5.25 19.21 16.21
C MET A 211 -6.31 18.10 16.14
N ARG A 212 -7.18 18.04 17.15
CA ARG A 212 -8.19 16.98 17.25
C ARG A 212 -9.15 17.03 16.07
N PHE A 213 -9.65 18.21 15.75
CA PHE A 213 -10.52 18.43 14.60
C PHE A 213 -9.88 17.99 13.28
N LEU A 214 -8.64 18.42 13.02
CA LEU A 214 -7.92 18.09 11.79
C LEU A 214 -7.75 16.58 11.63
N TYR A 215 -7.37 15.86 12.70
CA TYR A 215 -7.25 14.41 12.65
C TYR A 215 -8.59 13.67 12.58
N GLU A 216 -9.64 14.20 13.21
CA GLU A 216 -10.95 13.54 13.22
C GLU A 216 -11.66 13.63 11.86
N HIS A 217 -11.52 14.77 11.18
CA HIS A 217 -12.26 15.06 9.95
C HIS A 217 -11.41 14.90 8.68
N PHE A 218 -10.10 15.12 8.78
CA PHE A 218 -9.20 15.23 7.62
C PHE A 218 -7.93 14.39 7.76
N ASP A 219 -8.01 13.30 8.52
CA ASP A 219 -6.87 12.41 8.76
C ASP A 219 -6.10 12.11 7.45
N PRO A 220 -4.83 12.54 7.35
CA PRO A 220 -4.00 12.34 6.17
C PRO A 220 -3.58 10.88 5.97
N ARG A 221 -3.74 10.04 7.01
CA ARG A 221 -3.45 8.61 6.93
C ARG A 221 -4.41 7.97 5.93
N PRO A 222 -3.93 7.09 5.01
CA PRO A 222 -4.78 6.42 4.05
C PRO A 222 -6.01 5.81 4.74
N ARG A 223 -7.22 6.22 4.36
CA ARG A 223 -8.48 5.70 4.96
C ARG A 223 -8.67 4.19 4.75
N GLN A 224 -7.87 3.55 3.90
CA GLN A 224 -7.83 2.09 3.77
C GLN A 224 -6.63 1.52 4.51
N ARG A 225 -6.82 1.37 5.82
CA ARG A 225 -5.93 0.63 6.69
C ARG A 225 -6.00 -0.84 6.27
N THR A 226 -4.91 -1.38 5.75
CA THR A 226 -4.79 -2.83 5.46
C THR A 226 -5.24 -3.61 6.69
N ILE A 227 -6.24 -4.49 6.53
CA ILE A 227 -6.72 -5.30 7.64
C ILE A 227 -5.75 -6.46 7.81
N TRP A 228 -5.09 -6.53 8.96
CA TRP A 228 -4.11 -7.58 9.22
C TRP A 228 -4.73 -8.70 10.03
N LYS A 229 -4.65 -9.92 9.52
CA LYS A 229 -4.82 -11.10 10.34
C LYS A 229 -3.50 -11.37 11.04
N ILE A 230 -3.55 -11.56 12.36
CA ILE A 230 -2.39 -11.80 13.22
C ILE A 230 -2.72 -12.97 14.15
N ALA A 231 -1.95 -14.06 14.07
CA ALA A 231 -2.13 -15.22 14.94
C ALA A 231 -1.52 -14.95 16.34
N PRO A 232 -2.30 -15.04 17.44
CA PRO A 232 -1.80 -14.86 18.80
C PRO A 232 -1.03 -16.12 19.25
N GLY A 233 0.20 -16.24 18.77
CA GLY A 233 1.05 -17.41 18.99
C GLY A 233 0.64 -18.64 18.17
N GLU A 234 1.48 -19.66 18.20
CA GLU A 234 1.26 -20.91 17.48
C GLU A 234 -0.10 -21.53 17.89
N ARG A 235 -0.94 -21.84 16.89
CA ARG A 235 -2.32 -22.35 17.07
C ARG A 235 -3.19 -21.47 17.99
N GLY A 236 -2.89 -20.17 18.08
CA GLY A 236 -3.62 -19.23 18.92
C GLY A 236 -3.47 -19.50 20.42
N ARG A 237 -2.35 -20.09 20.86
CA ARG A 237 -2.11 -20.45 22.27
C ARG A 237 -2.08 -19.25 23.23
N LEU A 238 -1.76 -18.05 22.74
CA LEU A 238 -1.71 -16.81 23.52
C LEU A 238 -3.03 -16.03 23.47
N TRP A 239 -4.09 -16.60 22.88
CA TRP A 239 -5.35 -15.88 22.68
C TRP A 239 -5.96 -15.37 23.99
N GLU A 240 -6.04 -16.22 25.01
CA GLU A 240 -6.65 -15.83 26.29
C GLU A 240 -5.91 -14.64 26.91
N GLU A 241 -4.58 -14.64 26.83
CA GLU A 241 -3.74 -13.55 27.31
C GLU A 241 -3.94 -12.26 26.48
N CYS A 242 -3.96 -12.38 25.16
CA CYS A 242 -4.21 -11.26 24.25
C CYS A 242 -5.60 -10.64 24.46
N ARG A 243 -6.62 -11.48 24.69
CA ARG A 243 -8.00 -11.06 24.93
C ARG A 243 -8.11 -10.31 26.24
N ASP A 244 -7.64 -10.93 27.33
CA ASP A 244 -7.81 -10.40 28.69
C ASP A 244 -6.90 -9.20 28.95
N GLY A 245 -5.72 -9.18 28.31
CA GLY A 245 -4.77 -8.07 28.39
C GLY A 245 -5.04 -6.93 27.40
N GLY A 246 -5.97 -7.09 26.45
CA GLY A 246 -6.32 -6.05 25.48
C GLY A 246 -5.19 -5.70 24.52
N PHE A 247 -4.50 -6.72 23.98
CA PHE A 247 -3.40 -6.52 23.04
C PHE A 247 -3.31 -7.66 22.02
N ILE A 248 -2.45 -7.48 21.01
CA ILE A 248 -1.96 -8.54 20.12
C ILE A 248 -0.43 -8.56 20.16
N CYS A 249 0.19 -9.74 20.06
CA CYS A 249 1.64 -9.89 20.14
C CYS A 249 2.25 -10.86 19.12
N VAL A 250 3.56 -10.72 18.87
CA VAL A 250 4.34 -11.58 17.95
C VAL A 250 5.71 -11.95 18.52
N GLY A 251 6.23 -13.14 18.17
CA GLY A 251 7.34 -13.81 18.88
C GLY A 251 8.69 -13.86 18.15
N TRP A 252 9.08 -12.79 17.46
CA TRP A 252 10.40 -12.64 16.85
C TRP A 252 11.29 -11.78 17.74
N ASP A 253 11.57 -12.27 18.95
CA ASP A 253 12.16 -11.47 20.03
C ASP A 253 13.69 -11.32 19.91
N GLU A 254 14.36 -12.22 19.19
CA GLU A 254 15.83 -12.31 19.09
C GLU A 254 16.49 -11.08 18.42
N PRO A 255 15.92 -10.47 17.35
CA PRO A 255 16.38 -9.17 16.84
C PRO A 255 16.23 -8.04 17.87
N GLY A 256 15.39 -8.22 18.89
CA GLY A 256 15.04 -7.19 19.87
C GLY A 256 14.02 -6.17 19.33
N ASP A 257 13.88 -5.04 20.03
CA ASP A 257 12.89 -3.99 19.72
C ASP A 257 12.86 -3.59 18.24
N LEU A 258 11.71 -3.74 17.57
CA LEU A 258 11.53 -3.43 16.15
C LEU A 258 11.66 -1.92 15.87
N GLY A 259 11.48 -1.08 16.89
CA GLY A 259 11.69 0.36 16.83
C GLY A 259 13.11 0.74 16.42
N GLN A 260 14.11 -0.11 16.68
CA GLN A 260 15.51 0.20 16.39
C GLN A 260 15.86 0.20 14.89
N TYR A 261 15.04 -0.44 14.05
CA TYR A 261 15.29 -0.62 12.62
C TYR A 261 14.69 0.50 11.77
N GLN A 262 15.47 0.99 10.80
CA GLN A 262 15.08 2.08 9.91
C GLN A 262 14.40 1.60 8.63
N SER A 263 14.67 0.36 8.22
CA SER A 263 14.17 -0.20 6.96
C SER A 263 13.92 -1.70 7.08
N ASP A 264 13.10 -2.21 6.16
CA ASP A 264 12.88 -3.65 5.98
C ASP A 264 14.19 -4.38 5.68
N THR A 265 15.11 -3.73 4.97
CA THR A 265 16.43 -4.27 4.61
C THR A 265 17.34 -4.41 5.84
N GLU A 266 17.33 -3.44 6.75
CA GLU A 266 18.09 -3.51 8.01
C GLU A 266 17.54 -4.59 8.93
N LEU A 267 16.21 -4.64 9.11
CA LEU A 267 15.58 -5.70 9.89
C LEU A 267 15.82 -7.07 9.23
N LYS A 268 15.78 -7.17 7.90
CA LYS A 268 16.12 -8.39 7.17
C LYS A 268 17.53 -8.85 7.51
N GLN A 269 18.53 -7.97 7.49
CA GLN A 269 19.91 -8.33 7.84
C GLN A 269 20.02 -8.84 9.28
N ALA A 270 19.31 -8.23 10.22
CA ALA A 270 19.26 -8.69 11.61
C ALA A 270 18.57 -10.06 11.76
N LEU A 271 17.47 -10.28 11.03
CA LEU A 271 16.78 -11.56 10.96
C LEU A 271 17.69 -12.64 10.35
N ASP A 272 18.39 -12.33 9.25
CA ASP A 272 19.30 -13.27 8.58
C ASP A 272 20.47 -13.69 9.48
N ALA A 273 20.94 -12.79 10.38
CA ALA A 273 22.01 -13.11 11.31
C ALA A 273 21.60 -14.16 12.36
N HIS A 274 20.33 -14.18 12.76
CA HIS A 274 19.78 -15.13 13.72
C HIS A 274 19.21 -16.37 13.04
N TRP A 275 18.61 -16.20 11.86
CA TRP A 275 18.04 -17.25 11.03
C TRP A 275 18.48 -17.07 9.58
N PRO A 276 19.63 -17.64 9.20
CA PRO A 276 20.11 -17.60 7.83
C PRO A 276 19.07 -18.26 6.92
N ARG A 277 18.39 -17.47 6.09
CA ARG A 277 17.53 -17.91 4.98
C ARG A 277 18.10 -17.43 3.67
N SER A 278 17.72 -18.09 2.58
CA SER A 278 18.07 -17.71 1.21
C SER A 278 17.63 -16.27 0.88
N SER A 279 18.19 -15.69 -0.19
CA SER A 279 17.87 -14.34 -0.65
C SER A 279 16.36 -14.17 -0.86
N GLY A 280 15.73 -13.20 -0.18
CA GLY A 280 14.31 -12.86 -0.32
C GLY A 280 13.43 -13.27 0.88
N GLY A 281 13.59 -14.48 1.43
CA GLY A 281 12.64 -15.03 2.41
C GLY A 281 12.45 -14.22 3.70
N SER A 282 13.51 -13.59 4.22
CA SER A 282 13.42 -12.74 5.42
C SER A 282 12.87 -11.34 5.13
N LEU A 283 12.79 -10.90 3.86
CA LEU A 283 12.43 -9.52 3.53
C LEU A 283 10.91 -9.31 3.66
N THR A 284 10.11 -10.25 3.16
CA THR A 284 8.65 -10.22 3.39
C THR A 284 8.30 -10.28 4.88
N LEU A 285 8.99 -11.13 5.66
CA LEU A 285 8.81 -11.17 7.11
C LEU A 285 9.20 -9.83 7.77
N ALA A 286 10.35 -9.26 7.38
CA ALA A 286 10.78 -7.94 7.87
C ALA A 286 9.72 -6.87 7.57
N ARG A 287 9.21 -6.81 6.34
CA ARG A 287 8.13 -5.88 5.96
C ARG A 287 6.88 -6.06 6.82
N ARG A 288 6.47 -7.31 7.10
CA ARG A 288 5.29 -7.61 7.93
C ARG A 288 5.51 -7.24 9.40
N LEU A 289 6.71 -7.46 9.94
CA LEU A 289 7.08 -7.05 11.29
C LEU A 289 7.13 -5.51 11.41
N LEU A 290 7.65 -4.81 10.40
CA LEU A 290 7.58 -3.35 10.37
C LEU A 290 6.15 -2.85 10.21
N ALA A 291 5.32 -3.49 9.38
CA ALA A 291 3.90 -3.17 9.28
C ALA A 291 3.16 -3.37 10.61
N PHE A 292 3.52 -4.41 11.38
CA PHE A 292 3.02 -4.62 12.73
C PHE A 292 3.46 -3.52 13.70
N ARG A 293 4.75 -3.15 13.68
CA ARG A 293 5.30 -2.04 14.46
C ARG A 293 4.61 -0.72 14.13
N ASP A 294 4.26 -0.53 12.87
CA ASP A 294 3.67 0.70 12.34
C ASP A 294 2.13 0.69 12.44
N LEU A 295 1.52 -0.29 13.12
CA LEU A 295 0.10 -0.25 13.46
C LEU A 295 -0.20 0.94 14.38
N GLU A 296 -1.26 1.65 14.06
CA GLU A 296 -1.70 2.85 14.77
C GLU A 296 -3.14 2.76 15.25
N ALA A 297 -3.46 3.57 16.27
CA ALA A 297 -4.81 3.67 16.81
C ALA A 297 -5.86 3.86 15.69
N GLY A 298 -6.86 2.98 15.69
CA GLY A 298 -7.93 2.88 14.68
C GLY A 298 -7.74 1.75 13.65
N ASP A 299 -6.56 1.13 13.57
CA ASP A 299 -6.28 0.04 12.62
C ASP A 299 -7.10 -1.20 12.98
N ARG A 300 -7.40 -2.02 11.98
CA ARG A 300 -8.20 -3.23 12.16
C ARG A 300 -7.31 -4.46 12.08
N VAL A 301 -7.47 -5.34 13.05
CA VAL A 301 -6.80 -6.64 13.10
C VAL A 301 -7.81 -7.77 13.26
N VAL A 302 -7.41 -8.97 12.86
CA VAL A 302 -8.20 -10.20 13.04
C VAL A 302 -7.32 -11.21 13.77
N ALA A 303 -7.75 -11.64 14.96
CA ALA A 303 -7.13 -12.76 15.66
C ALA A 303 -7.71 -14.07 15.15
N ASN A 304 -6.85 -15.05 14.85
CA ASN A 304 -7.28 -16.32 14.28
C ASN A 304 -6.68 -17.53 15.01
N ARG A 305 -7.33 -18.69 14.87
CA ARG A 305 -6.80 -20.00 15.23
C ARG A 305 -6.82 -20.90 14.00
N GLY A 306 -5.68 -21.52 13.68
CA GLY A 306 -5.57 -22.34 12.47
C GLY A 306 -5.90 -21.56 11.20
N THR A 307 -6.45 -22.22 10.19
CA THR A 307 -6.78 -21.61 8.90
C THR A 307 -8.26 -21.27 8.74
N ASP A 308 -9.12 -21.69 9.67
CA ASP A 308 -10.57 -21.69 9.51
C ASP A 308 -11.34 -21.10 10.70
N GLU A 309 -10.66 -20.56 11.72
CA GLU A 309 -11.33 -20.02 12.91
C GLU A 309 -10.89 -18.57 13.18
N ILE A 310 -11.89 -17.68 13.26
CA ILE A 310 -11.75 -16.31 13.73
C ILE A 310 -12.03 -16.30 15.23
N LEU A 311 -11.05 -15.82 16.01
CA LEU A 311 -11.16 -15.70 17.46
C LEU A 311 -11.81 -14.37 17.84
N ALA A 312 -11.45 -13.28 17.15
CA ALA A 312 -12.04 -11.95 17.32
C ALA A 312 -11.61 -11.01 16.19
N THR A 313 -12.34 -9.91 16.05
CA THR A 313 -11.85 -8.71 15.36
C THR A 313 -11.36 -7.71 16.39
N GLY A 314 -10.34 -6.93 16.06
CA GLY A 314 -9.78 -5.93 16.96
C GLY A 314 -9.66 -4.56 16.31
N ARG A 315 -9.82 -3.51 17.11
CA ARG A 315 -9.42 -2.15 16.77
C ARG A 315 -8.18 -1.79 17.59
N VAL A 316 -7.10 -1.43 16.92
CA VAL A 316 -5.87 -0.97 17.56
C VAL A 316 -6.16 0.30 18.38
N ASP A 317 -5.70 0.34 19.62
CA ASP A 317 -5.98 1.40 20.60
C ASP A 317 -4.72 2.16 21.05
N GLY A 318 -3.57 1.79 20.50
CA GLY A 318 -2.30 2.41 20.80
C GLY A 318 -1.27 2.07 19.75
N SER A 319 -0.03 2.48 19.99
CA SER A 319 1.09 2.13 19.11
C SER A 319 1.83 0.92 19.66
N TYR A 320 2.60 0.30 18.78
CA TYR A 320 3.60 -0.71 19.14
C TYR A 320 4.48 -0.28 20.34
N HIS A 321 4.81 -1.26 21.17
CA HIS A 321 5.89 -1.18 22.14
C HIS A 321 6.57 -2.54 22.30
N TYR A 322 7.83 -2.50 22.77
CA TYR A 322 8.59 -3.67 23.17
C TYR A 322 8.48 -3.85 24.69
N ASP A 323 7.96 -4.99 25.12
CA ASP A 323 7.78 -5.36 26.53
C ASP A 323 8.78 -6.47 26.92
N PRO A 324 9.93 -6.11 27.51
CA PRO A 324 10.98 -7.06 27.88
C PRO A 324 10.65 -7.88 29.14
N ASP A 325 9.59 -7.55 29.87
CA ASP A 325 9.21 -8.25 31.11
C ASP A 325 8.38 -9.51 30.81
N ARG A 326 7.93 -9.67 29.56
CA ARG A 326 7.26 -10.88 29.08
C ARG A 326 8.26 -12.03 28.92
N PRO A 327 7.84 -13.29 29.13
CA PRO A 327 8.73 -14.44 28.94
C PRO A 327 8.96 -14.79 27.45
N GLU A 328 8.00 -14.45 26.59
CA GLU A 328 8.05 -14.59 25.14
C GLU A 328 7.04 -13.62 24.48
N PHE A 329 7.20 -13.33 23.19
CA PHE A 329 6.34 -12.43 22.42
C PHE A 329 6.36 -11.00 22.98
N HIS A 330 7.55 -10.40 23.00
CA HIS A 330 7.82 -9.08 23.55
C HIS A 330 7.28 -7.94 22.68
N HIS A 331 6.89 -8.23 21.44
CA HIS A 331 6.33 -7.23 20.53
C HIS A 331 4.83 -7.11 20.70
N VAL A 332 4.35 -5.98 21.22
CA VAL A 332 2.95 -5.81 21.64
C VAL A 332 2.32 -4.58 21.01
N VAL A 333 1.07 -4.72 20.55
CA VAL A 333 0.21 -3.63 20.09
C VAL A 333 -1.10 -3.67 20.87
N PRO A 334 -1.52 -2.58 21.56
CA PRO A 334 -2.80 -2.52 22.27
C PRO A 334 -4.00 -2.61 21.31
N VAL A 335 -5.00 -3.41 21.67
CA VAL A 335 -6.18 -3.70 20.83
C VAL A 335 -7.43 -3.81 21.70
N VAL A 336 -8.48 -3.09 21.32
CA VAL A 336 -9.84 -3.35 21.80
C VAL A 336 -10.45 -4.46 20.96
N TRP A 337 -10.70 -5.60 21.60
CA TRP A 337 -11.30 -6.77 20.94
C TRP A 337 -12.82 -6.70 20.90
N ASP A 338 -13.36 -7.17 19.78
CA ASP A 338 -14.77 -7.43 19.57
C ASP A 338 -14.95 -8.93 19.26
N LEU A 339 -15.54 -9.62 20.23
CA LEU A 339 -15.75 -11.07 20.24
C LEU A 339 -17.03 -11.49 19.49
N SER A 340 -17.91 -10.55 19.14
CA SER A 340 -19.18 -10.86 18.46
C SER A 340 -18.95 -11.57 17.12
N HIS A 341 -17.82 -11.31 16.48
CA HIS A 341 -17.44 -11.87 15.19
C HIS A 341 -16.72 -13.23 15.27
N ALA A 342 -16.52 -13.79 16.47
CA ALA A 342 -15.86 -15.07 16.66
C ALA A 342 -16.64 -16.21 16.00
N GLN A 343 -16.04 -16.88 15.01
CA GLN A 343 -16.72 -17.91 14.23
C GLN A 343 -15.75 -18.84 13.51
N LYS A 344 -16.24 -20.04 13.16
CA LYS A 344 -15.57 -20.89 12.17
C LYS A 344 -16.03 -20.54 10.77
N LEU A 345 -15.07 -20.40 9.86
CA LEU A 345 -15.30 -20.16 8.45
C LEU A 345 -15.74 -21.44 7.77
N SER A 346 -16.68 -21.33 6.84
CA SER A 346 -17.20 -22.47 6.08
C SER A 346 -16.16 -23.13 5.17
N LYS A 347 -15.06 -22.43 4.88
CA LYS A 347 -13.91 -22.92 4.11
C LYS A 347 -12.61 -22.44 4.76
N PRO A 348 -11.60 -23.31 4.92
CA PRO A 348 -10.28 -22.90 5.35
C PRO A 348 -9.69 -21.82 4.43
N GLN A 349 -9.07 -20.81 5.03
CA GLN A 349 -8.27 -19.80 4.34
C GLN A 349 -6.83 -20.30 4.32
N HIS A 350 -6.39 -20.90 3.22
CA HIS A 350 -5.06 -21.51 3.13
C HIS A 350 -3.92 -20.49 3.38
N GLY A 351 -4.11 -19.23 2.98
CA GLY A 351 -3.21 -18.12 3.28
C GLY A 351 -3.11 -17.72 4.76
N TRP A 352 -3.96 -18.28 5.64
CA TRP A 352 -3.92 -18.00 7.08
C TRP A 352 -2.97 -18.93 7.86
N ARG A 353 -2.18 -19.76 7.19
CA ARG A 353 -1.15 -20.60 7.84
C ARG A 353 -0.03 -19.78 8.49
N SER A 354 0.39 -18.67 7.88
CA SER A 354 1.42 -17.77 8.43
C SER A 354 0.86 -16.87 9.53
N THR A 355 1.71 -16.40 10.46
CA THR A 355 1.28 -15.49 11.55
C THR A 355 0.55 -14.26 11.02
N PHE A 356 1.10 -13.64 9.98
CA PHE A 356 0.52 -12.51 9.29
C PHE A 356 -0.15 -12.93 7.99
N ALA A 357 -1.31 -12.35 7.71
CA ALA A 357 -1.92 -12.37 6.37
C ALA A 357 -2.72 -11.07 6.18
N LYS A 358 -2.74 -10.55 4.95
CA LYS A 358 -3.70 -9.50 4.61
C LYS A 358 -5.10 -10.12 4.58
N VAL A 359 -6.06 -9.45 5.21
CA VAL A 359 -7.47 -9.82 5.11
C VAL A 359 -8.10 -8.98 4.02
N ASP A 360 -8.65 -9.68 3.02
CA ASP A 360 -9.47 -9.04 2.00
C ASP A 360 -10.63 -8.25 2.67
N PRO A 361 -10.82 -6.96 2.35
CA PRO A 361 -11.87 -6.15 2.98
C PRO A 361 -13.28 -6.72 2.85
N ALA A 362 -13.59 -7.44 1.76
CA ALA A 362 -14.88 -8.07 1.60
C ALA A 362 -15.02 -9.34 2.42
N LEU A 363 -13.96 -10.13 2.56
CA LEU A 363 -13.94 -11.23 3.53
C LEU A 363 -14.23 -10.69 4.94
N PHE A 364 -13.56 -9.59 5.33
CA PHE A 364 -13.81 -8.93 6.61
C PHE A 364 -15.25 -8.46 6.77
N ALA A 365 -15.81 -7.80 5.75
CA ALA A 365 -17.21 -7.37 5.76
C ALA A 365 -18.19 -8.54 5.91
N ARG A 366 -17.94 -9.67 5.24
CA ARG A 366 -18.83 -10.85 5.28
C ARG A 366 -18.98 -11.41 6.68
N PHE A 367 -17.89 -11.57 7.42
CA PHE A 367 -17.96 -12.15 8.77
C PHE A 367 -18.31 -11.12 9.85
N THR A 368 -18.31 -9.82 9.54
CA THR A 368 -18.75 -8.73 10.44
C THR A 368 -20.18 -8.25 10.19
N ALA A 369 -20.83 -8.64 9.08
CA ALA A 369 -22.17 -8.19 8.72
C ALA A 369 -23.32 -8.79 9.56
N HIS A 370 -23.07 -9.73 10.48
CA HIS A 370 -24.14 -10.44 11.20
C HIS A 370 -24.70 -9.70 12.42
N ASP A 371 -24.19 -8.53 12.78
CA ASP A 371 -24.59 -7.82 14.01
C ASP A 371 -25.37 -6.52 13.78
N ALA A 372 -26.49 -6.63 13.06
CA ALA A 372 -27.55 -5.63 13.10
C ALA A 372 -28.88 -6.27 13.54
N GLY A 373 -28.98 -6.59 14.84
CA GLY A 373 -30.22 -6.55 15.60
C GLY A 373 -31.17 -7.76 15.51
N SER A 374 -30.95 -8.75 16.36
CA SER A 374 -32.03 -9.61 16.86
C SER A 374 -32.81 -8.87 17.97
N GLY A 375 -34.03 -8.40 17.65
CA GLY A 375 -34.98 -7.95 18.68
C GLY A 375 -36.01 -6.91 18.24
N SER A 376 -37.09 -7.34 17.56
CA SER A 376 -38.50 -7.02 17.88
C SER A 376 -39.44 -7.39 16.71
N ASP A 377 -40.57 -8.00 17.05
CA ASP A 377 -41.60 -8.54 16.16
C ASP A 377 -42.26 -7.56 15.17
N SER A 378 -42.50 -8.08 13.95
CA SER A 378 -43.59 -7.80 12.98
C SER A 378 -43.89 -6.36 12.51
N VAL A 379 -43.82 -6.11 11.19
CA VAL A 379 -44.94 -6.01 10.20
C VAL A 379 -44.34 -5.82 8.78
N PRO A 380 -44.82 -6.49 7.72
CA PRO A 380 -44.36 -6.24 6.34
C PRO A 380 -45.15 -5.09 5.69
N GLY A 381 -44.44 -4.06 5.23
CA GLY A 381 -45.04 -2.92 4.54
C GLY A 381 -44.06 -2.08 3.74
N THR A 382 -44.02 -2.32 2.43
CA THR A 382 -43.77 -1.38 1.32
C THR A 382 -42.59 -0.40 1.39
N GLY A 383 -41.59 -0.67 0.55
CA GLY A 383 -41.01 0.29 -0.39
C GLY A 383 -40.27 1.49 0.20
N GLN A 384 -39.01 1.29 0.60
CA GLN A 384 -38.02 2.37 0.62
C GLN A 384 -36.70 1.86 0.04
N VAL A 385 -36.17 2.65 -0.89
CA VAL A 385 -34.85 2.52 -1.51
C VAL A 385 -33.82 2.54 -0.38
N GLN A 386 -33.19 1.39 -0.12
CA GLN A 386 -32.00 1.32 0.73
C GLN A 386 -30.85 1.98 -0.02
N THR A 387 -30.51 3.20 0.37
CA THR A 387 -29.19 3.78 0.13
C THR A 387 -28.17 2.92 0.88
N THR A 388 -27.57 1.97 0.15
CA THR A 388 -26.47 1.15 0.63
C THR A 388 -25.28 2.04 0.96
N ALA A 389 -24.64 1.82 2.12
CA ALA A 389 -23.38 2.46 2.46
C ALA A 389 -22.34 2.20 1.35
N PRO A 390 -21.48 3.18 1.00
CA PRO A 390 -20.54 3.03 -0.10
C PRO A 390 -19.57 1.87 0.20
N VAL A 391 -19.62 0.84 -0.65
CA VAL A 391 -18.65 -0.26 -0.63
C VAL A 391 -17.28 0.32 -0.92
N ALA A 392 -16.34 0.19 0.02
CA ALA A 392 -14.97 0.64 -0.16
C ALA A 392 -14.31 -0.18 -1.28
N LEU A 393 -13.88 0.49 -2.35
CA LEU A 393 -13.22 -0.15 -3.50
C LEU A 393 -11.77 -0.55 -3.16
N PRO A 394 -11.25 -1.67 -3.67
CA PRO A 394 -9.82 -1.99 -3.54
C PRO A 394 -8.91 -0.85 -4.04
N GLU A 395 -7.74 -0.65 -3.41
CA GLU A 395 -6.81 0.44 -3.72
C GLU A 395 -6.37 0.44 -5.20
N ASP A 396 -6.05 -0.74 -5.72
CA ASP A 396 -5.66 -0.92 -7.11
C ASP A 396 -6.80 -0.51 -8.06
N VAL A 397 -8.04 -0.92 -7.76
CA VAL A 397 -9.23 -0.52 -8.51
C VAL A 397 -9.42 1.00 -8.43
N GLN A 398 -9.31 1.60 -7.25
CA GLN A 398 -9.46 3.04 -7.06
C GLN A 398 -8.39 3.81 -7.85
N ALA A 399 -7.13 3.37 -7.83
CA ALA A 399 -6.06 3.99 -8.60
C ALA A 399 -6.35 3.98 -10.12
N VAL A 400 -6.95 2.90 -10.64
CA VAL A 400 -7.40 2.82 -12.03
C VAL A 400 -8.52 3.84 -12.29
N LEU A 401 -9.52 3.94 -11.41
CA LEU A 401 -10.61 4.90 -11.56
C LEU A 401 -10.11 6.36 -11.50
N ASP A 402 -9.22 6.69 -10.57
CA ASP A 402 -8.63 8.02 -10.46
C ASP A 402 -7.82 8.39 -11.72
N ALA A 403 -7.08 7.42 -12.27
CA ALA A 403 -6.36 7.59 -13.53
C ALA A 403 -7.32 7.81 -14.72
N LEU A 404 -8.43 7.07 -14.77
CA LEU A 404 -9.47 7.23 -15.77
C LEU A 404 -10.21 8.57 -15.65
N ASP A 405 -10.45 9.06 -14.45
CA ASP A 405 -11.07 10.37 -14.23
C ASP A 405 -10.13 11.51 -14.63
N ARG A 406 -8.82 11.36 -14.35
CA ARG A 406 -7.82 12.38 -14.69
C ARG A 406 -7.48 12.44 -16.18
N LYS A 407 -7.34 11.29 -16.83
CA LYS A 407 -6.81 11.19 -18.21
C LYS A 407 -7.81 10.68 -19.24
N GLY A 408 -8.89 10.04 -18.80
CA GLY A 408 -9.86 9.35 -19.68
C GLY A 408 -9.41 7.97 -20.14
N GLN A 409 -8.12 7.65 -19.98
CA GLN A 409 -7.51 6.40 -20.41
C GLN A 409 -6.27 6.02 -19.58
N VAL A 410 -6.08 4.72 -19.38
CA VAL A 410 -5.01 4.15 -18.56
C VAL A 410 -4.46 2.87 -19.18
N ILE A 411 -3.16 2.62 -19.02
CA ILE A 411 -2.49 1.37 -19.36
C ILE A 411 -1.98 0.74 -18.07
N LEU A 412 -2.45 -0.47 -17.79
CA LEU A 412 -1.95 -1.34 -16.74
C LEU A 412 -0.78 -2.13 -17.32
N HIS A 413 0.42 -1.96 -16.76
CA HIS A 413 1.61 -2.61 -17.31
C HIS A 413 2.41 -3.37 -16.26
N GLY A 414 3.02 -4.46 -16.69
CA GLY A 414 3.90 -5.26 -15.82
C GLY A 414 4.07 -6.68 -16.34
N PRO A 415 4.81 -7.50 -15.59
CA PRO A 415 5.14 -8.86 -15.99
C PRO A 415 3.88 -9.75 -16.16
N PRO A 416 3.95 -10.87 -16.90
CA PRO A 416 2.80 -11.74 -17.08
C PRO A 416 2.36 -12.41 -15.77
N GLY A 417 1.08 -12.72 -15.65
CA GLY A 417 0.52 -13.38 -14.47
C GLY A 417 0.32 -12.46 -13.24
N THR A 418 0.49 -11.14 -13.35
CA THR A 418 0.29 -10.21 -12.21
C THR A 418 -1.15 -9.74 -12.01
N GLY A 419 -2.10 -10.23 -12.82
CA GLY A 419 -3.52 -9.91 -12.65
C GLY A 419 -4.00 -8.62 -13.32
N LYS A 420 -3.27 -8.07 -14.31
CA LYS A 420 -3.66 -6.85 -15.05
C LYS A 420 -5.06 -6.89 -15.64
N THR A 421 -5.42 -7.96 -16.34
CA THR A 421 -6.75 -8.13 -16.94
C THR A 421 -7.84 -8.30 -15.87
N ARG A 422 -7.52 -9.00 -14.77
CA ARG A 422 -8.41 -9.09 -13.59
C ARG A 422 -8.70 -7.71 -13.01
N LEU A 423 -7.67 -6.88 -12.85
CA LEU A 423 -7.78 -5.50 -12.36
C LEU A 423 -8.59 -4.62 -13.33
N ALA A 424 -8.36 -4.72 -14.63
CA ALA A 424 -9.13 -3.99 -15.65
C ALA A 424 -10.63 -4.32 -15.58
N LEU A 425 -10.98 -5.59 -15.43
CA LEU A 425 -12.37 -6.05 -15.30
C LEU A 425 -12.98 -5.64 -13.95
N ALA A 426 -12.21 -5.66 -12.87
CA ALA A 426 -12.66 -5.17 -11.56
C ALA A 426 -12.98 -3.66 -11.61
N ALA A 427 -12.11 -2.86 -12.23
CA ALA A 427 -12.37 -1.43 -12.45
C ALA A 427 -13.58 -1.20 -13.37
N ALA A 428 -13.77 -2.04 -14.39
CA ALA A 428 -14.95 -1.98 -15.25
C ALA A 428 -16.26 -2.21 -14.47
N LEU A 429 -16.29 -3.23 -13.60
CA LEU A 429 -17.44 -3.50 -12.72
C LEU A 429 -17.72 -2.32 -11.78
N ALA A 430 -16.68 -1.80 -11.11
CA ALA A 430 -16.81 -0.65 -10.22
C ALA A 430 -17.39 0.58 -10.95
N LEU A 431 -16.85 0.89 -12.14
CA LEU A 431 -17.30 2.01 -12.97
C LEU A 431 -18.78 1.89 -13.40
N HIS A 432 -19.31 0.67 -13.45
CA HIS A 432 -20.70 0.40 -13.82
C HIS A 432 -21.61 0.14 -12.62
N GLY A 433 -21.18 0.55 -11.41
CA GLY A 433 -21.98 0.47 -10.20
C GLY A 433 -22.10 -0.94 -9.62
N ARG A 434 -21.21 -1.85 -10.02
CA ARG A 434 -21.14 -3.25 -9.55
C ARG A 434 -19.93 -3.48 -8.65
N ALA A 435 -19.61 -2.48 -7.81
CA ALA A 435 -18.53 -2.54 -6.83
C ALA A 435 -18.79 -3.57 -5.72
N ASP A 436 -20.06 -3.81 -5.41
CA ASP A 436 -20.55 -4.80 -4.45
C ASP A 436 -20.07 -6.22 -4.77
N VAL A 437 -19.98 -6.56 -6.07
CA VAL A 437 -19.62 -7.90 -6.51
C VAL A 437 -18.13 -8.18 -6.47
N LEU A 438 -17.27 -7.15 -6.33
CA LEU A 438 -15.82 -7.33 -6.25
C LEU A 438 -15.41 -8.23 -5.07
N GLY A 439 -16.17 -8.11 -3.98
CA GLY A 439 -16.03 -8.92 -2.78
C GLY A 439 -16.74 -10.27 -2.79
N GLY A 440 -17.48 -10.57 -3.87
CA GLY A 440 -18.22 -11.83 -4.03
C GLY A 440 -17.30 -13.01 -4.31
N ASP A 441 -17.86 -14.22 -4.37
CA ASP A 441 -17.10 -15.39 -4.79
C ASP A 441 -16.74 -15.34 -6.29
N ALA A 442 -15.84 -16.23 -6.73
CA ALA A 442 -15.37 -16.27 -8.11
C ALA A 442 -16.50 -16.49 -9.14
N GLY A 443 -17.53 -17.25 -8.79
CA GLY A 443 -18.67 -17.50 -9.66
C GLY A 443 -19.55 -16.26 -9.83
N GLN A 444 -19.86 -15.57 -8.73
CA GLN A 444 -20.60 -14.30 -8.76
C GLN A 444 -19.88 -13.23 -9.58
N ARG A 445 -18.56 -13.12 -9.43
CA ARG A 445 -17.75 -12.20 -10.24
C ARG A 445 -17.78 -12.56 -11.72
N ALA A 446 -17.63 -13.84 -12.06
CA ALA A 446 -17.67 -14.30 -13.45
C ALA A 446 -19.03 -14.02 -14.11
N GLU A 447 -20.13 -14.23 -13.39
CA GLU A 447 -21.48 -13.93 -13.87
C GLU A 447 -21.66 -12.43 -14.11
N ALA A 448 -21.26 -11.58 -13.16
CA ALA A 448 -21.33 -10.13 -13.32
C ALA A 448 -20.46 -9.60 -14.47
N GLN A 449 -19.28 -10.19 -14.67
CA GLN A 449 -18.42 -9.87 -15.81
C GLN A 449 -19.07 -10.26 -17.14
N ALA A 450 -19.65 -11.46 -17.23
CA ALA A 450 -20.35 -11.92 -18.43
C ALA A 450 -21.54 -11.00 -18.75
N GLU A 451 -22.37 -10.68 -17.76
CA GLU A 451 -23.50 -9.75 -17.91
C GLU A 451 -23.05 -8.38 -18.44
N MET A 452 -22.00 -7.81 -17.83
CA MET A 452 -21.43 -6.52 -18.24
C MET A 452 -20.91 -6.54 -19.68
N LEU A 453 -20.22 -7.61 -20.09
CA LEU A 453 -19.63 -7.76 -21.42
C LEU A 453 -20.67 -8.09 -22.51
N HIS A 454 -21.78 -8.74 -22.16
CA HIS A 454 -22.92 -8.94 -23.06
C HIS A 454 -23.72 -7.65 -23.30
N GLY A 455 -23.66 -6.72 -22.35
CA GLY A 455 -24.24 -5.39 -22.50
C GLY A 455 -23.55 -4.56 -23.60
N ASP A 456 -24.03 -3.33 -23.82
CA ASP A 456 -23.54 -2.45 -24.88
C ASP A 456 -22.58 -1.34 -24.43
N ARG A 457 -22.35 -1.24 -23.11
CA ARG A 457 -21.56 -0.18 -22.47
C ARG A 457 -20.08 -0.51 -22.33
N VAL A 458 -19.75 -1.79 -22.19
CA VAL A 458 -18.37 -2.27 -22.07
C VAL A 458 -18.01 -3.12 -23.28
N ARG A 459 -16.83 -2.89 -23.84
CA ARG A 459 -16.26 -3.73 -24.91
C ARG A 459 -14.88 -4.18 -24.48
N LEU A 460 -14.66 -5.49 -24.48
CA LEU A 460 -13.34 -6.10 -24.31
C LEU A 460 -12.85 -6.56 -25.69
N VAL A 461 -11.64 -6.17 -26.06
CA VAL A 461 -10.97 -6.59 -27.29
C VAL A 461 -9.51 -6.88 -27.00
N THR A 462 -8.91 -7.82 -27.72
CA THR A 462 -7.47 -8.10 -27.67
C THR A 462 -6.83 -7.62 -28.96
N PHE A 463 -5.75 -6.84 -28.87
CA PHE A 463 -5.02 -6.40 -30.07
C PHE A 463 -4.04 -7.48 -30.54
N HIS A 464 -3.95 -7.62 -31.86
CA HIS A 464 -3.01 -8.52 -32.53
C HIS A 464 -2.34 -7.79 -33.70
N PRO A 465 -1.21 -8.28 -34.24
CA PRO A 465 -0.45 -7.57 -35.27
C PRO A 465 -1.25 -7.20 -36.54
N SER A 466 -2.25 -8.00 -36.89
CA SER A 466 -3.15 -7.73 -38.03
C SER A 466 -4.35 -6.83 -37.72
N TYR A 467 -4.52 -6.37 -36.48
CA TYR A 467 -5.65 -5.51 -36.09
C TYR A 467 -5.40 -4.08 -36.59
N GLY A 468 -6.36 -3.52 -37.32
CA GLY A 468 -6.15 -2.29 -38.10
C GLY A 468 -7.22 -1.22 -37.90
N TYR A 469 -7.02 -0.08 -38.57
CA TYR A 469 -7.97 1.03 -38.61
C TYR A 469 -9.35 0.60 -39.12
N GLU A 470 -9.36 -0.33 -40.08
CA GLU A 470 -10.55 -0.81 -40.78
C GLU A 470 -11.50 -1.60 -39.88
N ASP A 471 -10.98 -2.22 -38.81
CA ASP A 471 -11.77 -2.95 -37.82
C ASP A 471 -12.14 -2.09 -36.61
N PHE A 472 -11.33 -1.06 -36.33
CA PHE A 472 -11.47 -0.23 -35.13
C PHE A 472 -12.30 1.03 -35.37
N VAL A 473 -12.09 1.72 -36.49
CA VAL A 473 -12.72 3.01 -36.82
C VAL A 473 -13.75 2.86 -37.94
N GLU A 474 -13.31 2.60 -39.18
CA GLU A 474 -14.20 2.33 -40.32
C GLU A 474 -13.42 1.65 -41.46
N GLY A 475 -14.09 0.73 -42.16
CA GLY A 475 -13.46 -0.02 -43.24
C GLY A 475 -14.46 -0.66 -44.19
N PHE A 476 -14.04 -0.86 -45.44
CA PHE A 476 -14.83 -1.59 -46.44
C PHE A 476 -14.79 -3.08 -46.14
N LYS A 477 -15.96 -3.69 -45.94
CA LYS A 477 -16.13 -5.13 -45.71
C LYS A 477 -17.08 -5.74 -46.74
N PRO A 478 -16.96 -7.04 -47.06
CA PRO A 478 -17.88 -7.72 -47.96
C PRO A 478 -19.33 -7.57 -47.49
N ASP A 479 -20.20 -7.09 -48.39
CA ASP A 479 -21.64 -7.04 -48.13
C ASP A 479 -22.26 -8.41 -48.42
N LEU A 480 -22.53 -9.17 -47.36
CA LEU A 480 -23.10 -10.52 -47.45
C LEU A 480 -24.58 -10.52 -47.85
N SER A 481 -25.25 -9.37 -47.86
CA SER A 481 -26.67 -9.26 -48.25
C SER A 481 -26.87 -9.20 -49.76
N VAL A 482 -25.82 -8.89 -50.53
CA VAL A 482 -25.88 -8.73 -51.98
C VAL A 482 -25.54 -10.05 -52.68
N THR A 483 -26.55 -10.68 -53.27
CA THR A 483 -26.41 -11.93 -54.05
C THR A 483 -26.34 -11.62 -55.55
N GLY A 484 -25.21 -11.07 -56.00
CA GLY A 484 -24.93 -10.76 -57.40
C GLY A 484 -23.56 -11.27 -57.86
N PRO A 485 -23.26 -11.27 -59.17
CA PRO A 485 -21.91 -11.59 -59.65
C PRO A 485 -20.93 -10.48 -59.23
N GLY A 486 -19.89 -10.86 -58.47
CA GLY A 486 -18.83 -9.96 -58.02
C GLY A 486 -18.79 -9.74 -56.50
N LEU A 487 -17.69 -9.16 -56.00
CA LEU A 487 -17.53 -8.79 -54.59
C LEU A 487 -18.06 -7.36 -54.39
N THR A 488 -19.14 -7.20 -53.65
CA THR A 488 -19.63 -5.89 -53.22
C THR A 488 -19.04 -5.55 -51.85
N LEU A 489 -18.47 -4.35 -51.73
CA LEU A 489 -17.92 -3.86 -50.47
C LEU A 489 -18.82 -2.76 -49.91
N ALA A 490 -19.25 -2.92 -48.66
CA ALA A 490 -19.95 -1.90 -47.90
C ALA A 490 -19.00 -1.25 -46.89
N LEU A 491 -19.10 0.06 -46.73
CA LEU A 491 -18.38 0.75 -45.66
C LEU A 491 -19.06 0.45 -44.33
N THR A 492 -18.30 -0.11 -43.39
CA THR A 492 -18.80 -0.51 -42.07
C THR A 492 -18.08 0.24 -40.96
N ASP A 493 -18.83 0.60 -39.92
CA ASP A 493 -18.28 1.22 -38.72
C ASP A 493 -17.54 0.17 -37.88
N GLY A 494 -16.34 0.53 -37.42
CA GLY A 494 -15.53 -0.30 -36.55
C GLY A 494 -16.00 -0.29 -35.09
N LEU A 495 -15.29 -1.05 -34.26
CA LEU A 495 -15.63 -1.24 -32.85
C LEU A 495 -15.67 0.08 -32.06
N PHE A 496 -14.63 0.91 -32.19
CA PHE A 496 -14.52 2.17 -31.46
C PHE A 496 -15.50 3.22 -31.97
N HIS A 497 -15.73 3.26 -33.29
CA HIS A 497 -16.76 4.13 -33.88
C HIS A 497 -18.15 3.78 -33.34
N THR A 498 -18.49 2.49 -33.30
CA THR A 498 -19.77 2.01 -32.77
C THR A 498 -19.94 2.35 -31.28
N LEU A 499 -18.88 2.16 -30.48
CA LEU A 499 -18.88 2.52 -29.06
C LEU A 499 -19.09 4.03 -28.86
N CYS A 500 -18.38 4.87 -29.62
CA CYS A 500 -18.51 6.33 -29.55
C CYS A 500 -19.90 6.81 -29.99
N SER A 501 -20.46 6.24 -31.07
CA SER A 501 -21.81 6.58 -31.53
C SER A 501 -22.87 6.32 -30.45
N ARG A 502 -22.74 5.20 -29.72
CA ARG A 502 -23.62 4.87 -28.59
C ARG A 502 -23.38 5.78 -27.39
N ALA A 503 -22.13 6.06 -27.06
CA ALA A 503 -21.78 6.98 -25.98
C ALA A 503 -22.34 8.39 -26.22
N ALA A 504 -22.31 8.87 -27.47
CA ALA A 504 -22.90 10.15 -27.86
C ALA A 504 -24.44 10.18 -27.70
N ALA A 505 -25.11 9.05 -27.92
CA ALA A 505 -26.56 8.92 -27.75
C ALA A 505 -26.99 8.83 -26.26
N HIS A 506 -26.06 8.51 -25.36
CA HIS A 506 -26.31 8.30 -23.93
C HIS A 506 -25.29 9.07 -23.06
N PRO A 507 -25.34 10.42 -23.05
CA PRO A 507 -24.33 11.25 -22.41
C PRO A 507 -24.20 11.05 -20.89
N ASP A 508 -25.28 10.62 -20.22
CA ASP A 508 -25.31 10.38 -18.78
C ASP A 508 -24.73 9.00 -18.36
N GLN A 509 -24.32 8.18 -19.33
CA GLN A 509 -23.77 6.85 -19.09
C GLN A 509 -22.31 6.79 -19.51
N THR A 510 -21.48 6.14 -18.71
CA THR A 510 -20.07 5.88 -19.06
C THR A 510 -19.98 4.66 -19.98
N PHE A 511 -19.16 4.76 -21.02
CA PHE A 511 -18.83 3.67 -21.93
C PHE A 511 -17.35 3.34 -21.80
N LEU A 512 -17.00 2.06 -21.78
CA LEU A 512 -15.65 1.60 -21.51
C LEU A 512 -15.16 0.65 -22.60
N LEU A 513 -13.97 0.94 -23.12
CA LEU A 513 -13.19 0.03 -23.94
C LEU A 513 -12.06 -0.56 -23.08
N VAL A 514 -12.05 -1.88 -22.94
CA VAL A 514 -10.91 -2.63 -22.39
C VAL A 514 -10.15 -3.24 -23.56
N VAL A 515 -8.87 -2.89 -23.69
CA VAL A 515 -7.96 -3.40 -24.72
C VAL A 515 -6.91 -4.28 -24.05
N ASP A 516 -7.06 -5.58 -24.18
CA ASP A 516 -6.06 -6.54 -23.72
C ASP A 516 -4.89 -6.60 -24.72
N GLU A 517 -3.67 -6.76 -24.19
CA GLU A 517 -2.43 -6.81 -25.00
C GLU A 517 -2.28 -5.60 -25.96
N ILE A 518 -2.55 -4.40 -25.44
CA ILE A 518 -2.65 -3.15 -26.22
C ILE A 518 -1.41 -2.85 -27.09
N ASN A 519 -0.25 -3.36 -26.68
CA ASN A 519 1.03 -3.13 -27.33
C ASN A 519 1.32 -4.08 -28.51
N ARG A 520 0.53 -5.15 -28.68
CA ARG A 520 0.63 -6.06 -29.85
C ARG A 520 0.06 -5.46 -31.13
N GLY A 521 -0.69 -4.37 -31.03
CA GLY A 521 -1.18 -3.59 -32.17
C GLY A 521 -0.38 -2.30 -32.38
N ASP A 522 -0.29 -1.84 -33.64
CA ASP A 522 0.25 -0.53 -33.98
C ASP A 522 -0.78 0.56 -33.65
N LEU A 523 -0.68 1.11 -32.44
CA LEU A 523 -1.65 2.07 -31.91
C LEU A 523 -1.82 3.33 -32.76
N PRO A 524 -0.76 4.01 -33.22
CA PRO A 524 -0.90 5.11 -34.17
C PRO A 524 -1.70 4.73 -35.42
N ARG A 525 -1.47 3.55 -35.99
CA ARG A 525 -2.21 3.08 -37.16
C ARG A 525 -3.66 2.73 -36.83
N ILE A 526 -3.91 2.04 -35.72
CA ILE A 526 -5.25 1.60 -35.30
C ILE A 526 -6.16 2.79 -35.00
N PHE A 527 -5.65 3.78 -34.24
CA PHE A 527 -6.43 4.97 -33.88
C PHE A 527 -6.47 6.03 -34.97
N GLY A 528 -5.50 6.03 -35.90
CA GLY A 528 -5.40 7.03 -36.96
C GLY A 528 -5.44 8.46 -36.41
N GLU A 529 -6.29 9.29 -36.98
CA GLU A 529 -6.53 10.67 -36.53
C GLU A 529 -7.18 10.79 -35.15
N LEU A 530 -7.88 9.74 -34.69
CA LEU A 530 -8.59 9.74 -33.41
C LEU A 530 -7.64 9.67 -32.22
N ILE A 531 -6.37 9.33 -32.44
CA ILE A 531 -5.36 9.31 -31.38
C ILE A 531 -5.29 10.65 -30.64
N THR A 532 -5.49 11.77 -31.35
CA THR A 532 -5.49 13.10 -30.75
C THR A 532 -6.76 13.39 -29.95
N LEU A 533 -7.88 12.77 -30.32
CA LEU A 533 -9.18 12.94 -29.67
C LEU A 533 -9.33 12.10 -28.39
N LEU A 534 -8.34 11.26 -28.05
CA LEU A 534 -8.31 10.57 -26.76
C LEU A 534 -8.13 11.55 -25.58
N GLU A 535 -7.42 12.66 -25.79
CA GLU A 535 -7.21 13.70 -24.77
C GLU A 535 -8.55 14.33 -24.36
N LEU A 536 -8.86 14.36 -23.06
CA LEU A 536 -10.18 14.76 -22.53
C LEU A 536 -10.64 16.15 -23.01
N ASP A 537 -9.71 17.11 -23.09
CA ASP A 537 -9.96 18.48 -23.56
C ASP A 537 -10.20 18.59 -25.08
N LYS A 538 -9.85 17.55 -25.83
CA LYS A 538 -10.02 17.46 -27.28
C LYS A 538 -11.21 16.59 -27.69
N ARG A 539 -11.88 15.98 -26.73
CA ARG A 539 -13.13 15.25 -26.96
C ARG A 539 -14.22 16.20 -27.44
N ASN A 540 -15.18 15.68 -28.20
CA ASN A 540 -16.18 16.45 -28.95
C ASN A 540 -15.62 17.38 -30.06
N LEU A 541 -14.31 17.43 -30.31
CA LEU A 541 -13.78 18.11 -31.49
C LEU A 541 -14.08 17.26 -32.74
N PRO A 542 -14.88 17.76 -33.71
CA PRO A 542 -15.21 16.99 -34.89
C PRO A 542 -14.02 16.97 -35.87
N VAL A 543 -13.62 15.76 -36.27
CA VAL A 543 -12.67 15.51 -37.36
C VAL A 543 -13.39 14.85 -38.54
N ALA A 544 -12.89 15.05 -39.76
CA ALA A 544 -13.43 14.37 -40.92
C ALA A 544 -12.68 13.04 -41.12
N LEU A 545 -13.40 11.92 -41.07
CA LEU A 545 -12.81 10.60 -41.31
C LEU A 545 -12.33 10.49 -42.78
N PRO A 546 -11.18 9.86 -43.05
CA PRO A 546 -10.56 9.84 -44.38
C PRO A 546 -11.38 9.09 -45.42
N VAL A 547 -12.08 8.02 -45.02
CA VAL A 547 -12.81 7.14 -45.95
C VAL A 547 -14.23 7.65 -46.17
N SER A 548 -15.03 7.76 -45.10
CA SER A 548 -16.44 8.17 -45.19
C SER A 548 -16.63 9.68 -45.37
N ARG A 549 -15.63 10.50 -45.03
CA ARG A 549 -15.73 11.97 -44.92
C ARG A 549 -16.76 12.46 -43.89
N ARG A 550 -17.33 11.56 -43.08
CA ARG A 550 -18.24 11.91 -41.98
C ARG A 550 -17.47 12.70 -40.92
N ARG A 551 -18.16 13.66 -40.30
CA ARG A 551 -17.65 14.31 -39.09
C ARG A 551 -17.84 13.36 -37.91
N PHE A 552 -16.75 13.07 -37.21
CA PHE A 552 -16.71 12.18 -36.08
C PHE A 552 -15.95 12.83 -34.92
N SER A 553 -16.33 12.52 -33.68
CA SER A 553 -15.65 12.98 -32.48
C SER A 553 -15.74 11.93 -31.39
N VAL A 554 -14.74 11.86 -30.51
CA VAL A 554 -14.78 10.98 -29.32
C VAL A 554 -15.58 11.67 -28.21
N PRO A 555 -16.64 11.03 -27.66
CA PRO A 555 -17.43 11.60 -26.56
C PRO A 555 -16.69 11.64 -25.20
N PRO A 556 -17.03 12.60 -24.32
CA PRO A 556 -16.37 12.78 -23.02
C PRO A 556 -16.67 11.64 -22.03
N ASN A 557 -17.74 10.88 -22.24
CA ASN A 557 -18.18 9.74 -21.42
C ASN A 557 -17.57 8.39 -21.86
N VAL A 558 -16.65 8.37 -22.83
CA VAL A 558 -15.87 7.17 -23.18
C VAL A 558 -14.69 6.99 -22.22
N ARG A 559 -14.27 5.78 -21.91
CA ARG A 559 -13.06 5.47 -21.13
C ARG A 559 -12.30 4.34 -21.81
N VAL A 560 -10.97 4.31 -21.64
CA VAL A 560 -10.14 3.24 -22.22
C VAL A 560 -9.19 2.67 -21.16
N ILE A 561 -9.23 1.36 -20.93
CA ILE A 561 -8.24 0.64 -20.12
C ILE A 561 -7.46 -0.28 -21.05
N GLY A 562 -6.15 -0.13 -21.12
CA GLY A 562 -5.24 -1.05 -21.81
C GLY A 562 -4.53 -1.96 -20.81
N THR A 563 -4.27 -3.21 -21.17
CA THR A 563 -3.30 -4.07 -20.45
C THR A 563 -2.06 -4.28 -21.30
N MET A 564 -0.90 -4.33 -20.68
CA MET A 564 0.38 -4.41 -21.36
C MET A 564 1.33 -5.38 -20.63
N ASN A 565 1.72 -6.47 -21.28
CA ASN A 565 2.84 -7.28 -20.81
C ASN A 565 4.15 -6.57 -21.17
N THR A 566 5.05 -6.44 -20.20
CA THR A 566 6.34 -5.77 -20.41
C THR A 566 7.44 -6.73 -20.90
N ALA A 567 7.28 -8.04 -20.67
CA ALA A 567 8.25 -9.07 -21.06
C ALA A 567 8.22 -9.45 -22.56
N ASP A 568 7.09 -9.31 -23.27
CA ASP A 568 7.03 -9.87 -24.64
C ASP A 568 7.97 -9.08 -25.59
N ARG A 569 8.81 -9.79 -26.32
CA ARG A 569 9.80 -9.20 -27.22
C ARG A 569 9.26 -8.93 -28.63
N SER A 570 8.06 -9.42 -28.93
CA SER A 570 7.38 -9.35 -30.24
C SER A 570 6.55 -8.07 -30.45
N ILE A 571 6.77 -7.05 -29.62
CA ILE A 571 5.86 -5.93 -29.42
C ILE A 571 6.30 -4.68 -30.21
N SER A 572 5.34 -3.95 -30.77
CA SER A 572 5.58 -2.61 -31.30
C SER A 572 5.92 -1.63 -30.18
N HIS A 573 7.03 -0.88 -30.29
CA HIS A 573 7.35 0.13 -29.29
C HIS A 573 6.22 1.17 -29.20
N LEU A 574 5.70 1.38 -28.00
CA LEU A 574 4.67 2.39 -27.76
C LEU A 574 5.26 3.79 -28.04
N ASP A 575 4.77 4.44 -29.09
CA ASP A 575 5.25 5.76 -29.48
C ASP A 575 5.00 6.81 -28.36
N ALA A 576 5.85 7.83 -28.30
CA ALA A 576 5.76 8.95 -27.37
C ALA A 576 4.39 9.64 -27.43
N ALA A 577 3.77 9.68 -28.61
CA ALA A 577 2.42 10.18 -28.81
C ALA A 577 1.39 9.43 -27.94
N VAL A 578 1.44 8.10 -27.92
CA VAL A 578 0.54 7.28 -27.10
C VAL A 578 0.88 7.48 -25.62
N ARG A 579 2.17 7.42 -25.27
CA ARG A 579 2.62 7.56 -23.87
C ARG A 579 2.12 8.85 -23.20
N ARG A 580 2.07 9.98 -23.91
CA ARG A 580 1.56 11.25 -23.37
C ARG A 580 0.07 11.22 -23.01
N ARG A 581 -0.69 10.39 -23.73
CA ARG A 581 -2.16 10.39 -23.71
C ARG A 581 -2.73 9.40 -22.71
N PHE A 582 -2.01 8.33 -22.38
CA PHE A 582 -2.43 7.37 -21.36
C PHE A 582 -1.77 7.66 -20.01
N ALA A 583 -2.48 7.38 -18.90
CA ALA A 583 -1.85 7.14 -17.62
C ALA A 583 -1.21 5.74 -17.62
N PHE A 584 -0.05 5.56 -16.96
CA PHE A 584 0.60 4.26 -16.83
C PHE A 584 0.59 3.86 -15.37
N LEU A 585 -0.01 2.72 -15.07
CA LEU A 585 -0.04 2.15 -13.72
C LEU A 585 0.72 0.81 -13.72
N PRO A 586 1.79 0.68 -12.92
CA PRO A 586 2.50 -0.57 -12.80
C PRO A 586 1.68 -1.60 -11.98
N VAL A 587 1.70 -2.85 -12.43
CA VAL A 587 1.08 -4.00 -11.75
C VAL A 587 2.14 -5.10 -11.61
N GLY A 588 2.77 -5.15 -10.44
CA GLY A 588 3.90 -6.03 -10.14
C GLY A 588 3.52 -7.38 -9.53
N PRO A 589 4.49 -8.28 -9.34
CA PRO A 589 4.34 -9.49 -8.55
C PRO A 589 3.89 -9.18 -7.12
N ASP A 590 3.00 -9.99 -6.56
CA ASP A 590 2.48 -9.84 -5.19
C ASP A 590 2.74 -11.12 -4.40
N PRO A 591 3.79 -11.17 -3.54
CA PRO A 591 4.07 -12.34 -2.71
C PRO A 591 2.98 -12.65 -1.67
N ASP A 592 2.19 -11.66 -1.25
CA ASP A 592 1.12 -11.90 -0.27
C ASP A 592 -0.03 -12.73 -0.87
N ALA A 593 -0.26 -12.60 -2.18
CA ALA A 593 -1.26 -13.35 -2.92
C ALA A 593 -0.99 -14.86 -2.95
N VAL A 594 0.25 -15.30 -2.69
CA VAL A 594 0.66 -16.72 -2.65
C VAL A 594 1.12 -17.14 -1.25
N SER A 595 0.56 -16.52 -0.22
CA SER A 595 0.82 -16.90 1.17
C SER A 595 0.38 -18.35 1.43
N GLY A 596 1.28 -19.19 1.94
CA GLY A 596 1.01 -20.60 2.18
C GLY A 596 2.26 -21.47 2.13
N THR A 597 2.06 -22.77 2.31
CA THR A 597 3.13 -23.77 2.26
C THR A 597 2.70 -25.02 1.49
N VAL A 598 3.66 -25.65 0.82
CA VAL A 598 3.54 -26.97 0.17
C VAL A 598 4.69 -27.84 0.69
N GLY A 599 4.39 -28.89 1.46
CA GLY A 599 5.43 -29.58 2.22
C GLY A 599 6.24 -28.59 3.10
N PRO A 600 7.58 -28.60 3.03
CA PRO A 600 8.43 -27.62 3.73
C PRO A 600 8.62 -26.29 2.99
N LEU A 601 8.10 -26.16 1.76
CA LEU A 601 8.28 -24.96 0.93
C LEU A 601 7.34 -23.84 1.40
N ASP A 602 7.90 -22.69 1.76
CA ASP A 602 7.14 -21.44 1.88
C ASP A 602 6.98 -20.81 0.48
N LEU A 603 5.74 -20.72 -0.01
CA LEU A 603 5.46 -20.29 -1.38
C LEU A 603 5.79 -18.81 -1.62
N ALA A 604 5.51 -17.95 -0.63
CA ALA A 604 5.79 -16.53 -0.76
C ALA A 604 7.29 -16.26 -0.78
N ALA A 605 8.06 -16.94 0.08
CA ALA A 605 9.51 -16.87 0.10
C ALA A 605 10.14 -17.43 -1.19
N PHE A 606 9.64 -18.57 -1.68
CA PHE A 606 10.04 -19.13 -2.96
C PHE A 606 9.80 -18.16 -4.11
N PHE A 607 8.58 -17.61 -4.21
CA PHE A 607 8.18 -16.70 -5.26
C PHE A 607 9.01 -15.41 -5.28
N GLU A 608 9.30 -14.84 -4.10
CA GLU A 608 10.15 -13.65 -3.98
C GLU A 608 11.62 -13.95 -4.33
N SER A 609 12.15 -15.08 -3.87
CA SER A 609 13.51 -15.54 -4.18
C SER A 609 13.70 -15.78 -5.68
N LEU A 610 12.76 -16.47 -6.31
CA LEU A 610 12.75 -16.70 -7.75
C LEU A 610 12.69 -15.38 -8.54
N ASN A 611 11.75 -14.49 -8.20
CA ASN A 611 11.64 -13.18 -8.85
C ASN A 611 12.86 -12.28 -8.63
N THR A 612 13.57 -12.44 -7.50
CA THR A 612 14.84 -11.75 -7.24
C THR A 612 15.95 -12.26 -8.15
N ARG A 613 16.08 -13.58 -8.31
CA ARG A 613 17.05 -14.19 -9.22
C ARG A 613 16.76 -13.82 -10.67
N ILE A 614 15.49 -13.86 -11.08
CA ILE A 614 15.03 -13.42 -12.40
C ILE A 614 15.44 -11.97 -12.65
N ALA A 615 15.08 -11.04 -11.76
CA ALA A 615 15.39 -9.62 -11.94
C ALA A 615 16.90 -9.33 -11.95
N ARG A 616 17.70 -10.12 -11.21
CA ARG A 616 19.16 -10.00 -11.19
C ARG A 616 19.83 -10.45 -12.48
N HIS A 617 19.34 -11.55 -13.07
CA HIS A 617 19.98 -12.18 -14.24
C HIS A 617 19.36 -11.78 -15.57
N LEU A 618 18.13 -11.30 -15.55
CA LEU A 618 17.41 -10.70 -16.68
C LEU A 618 17.17 -9.22 -16.38
N ASP A 619 15.95 -8.85 -15.99
CA ASP A 619 15.54 -7.52 -15.55
C ASP A 619 14.17 -7.59 -14.84
N ALA A 620 13.67 -6.46 -14.35
CA ALA A 620 12.40 -6.38 -13.63
C ALA A 620 11.17 -6.69 -14.50
N ASP A 621 11.24 -6.50 -15.83
CA ASP A 621 10.11 -6.74 -16.72
C ASP A 621 9.90 -8.24 -17.01
N HIS A 622 10.93 -9.06 -16.83
CA HIS A 622 10.88 -10.53 -16.97
C HIS A 622 10.47 -11.28 -15.69
N GLN A 623 10.11 -10.57 -14.61
CA GLN A 623 9.56 -11.22 -13.42
C GLN A 623 8.29 -12.04 -13.77
N ILE A 624 7.87 -12.92 -12.87
CA ILE A 624 6.64 -13.69 -13.02
C ILE A 624 5.63 -13.26 -11.96
N GLY A 625 4.36 -13.19 -12.35
CA GLY A 625 3.28 -12.85 -11.44
C GLY A 625 2.74 -14.04 -10.65
N HIS A 626 1.96 -13.74 -9.61
CA HIS A 626 1.47 -14.72 -8.66
C HIS A 626 0.50 -15.74 -9.26
N ALA A 627 -0.15 -15.44 -10.40
CA ALA A 627 -1.16 -16.30 -11.02
C ALA A 627 -0.65 -17.72 -11.33
N TYR A 628 0.64 -17.90 -11.62
CA TYR A 628 1.25 -19.21 -11.87
C TYR A 628 1.26 -20.13 -10.63
N LEU A 629 1.10 -19.56 -9.43
CA LEU A 629 1.06 -20.30 -8.17
C LEU A 629 -0.34 -20.24 -7.52
N LEU A 630 -1.37 -19.90 -8.31
CA LEU A 630 -2.76 -19.93 -7.90
C LEU A 630 -3.53 -21.05 -8.62
N ARG A 631 -4.44 -21.69 -7.91
CA ARG A 631 -5.44 -22.61 -8.46
C ARG A 631 -6.83 -22.16 -8.00
N ASP A 632 -7.73 -21.96 -8.96
CA ASP A 632 -9.09 -21.45 -8.71
C ASP A 632 -9.13 -20.12 -7.92
N GLY A 633 -8.08 -19.30 -8.07
CA GLY A 633 -7.93 -18.01 -7.38
C GLY A 633 -7.33 -18.08 -5.98
N GLU A 634 -6.95 -19.27 -5.49
CA GLU A 634 -6.34 -19.50 -4.19
C GLU A 634 -4.89 -20.00 -4.35
N PRO A 635 -3.99 -19.76 -3.38
CA PRO A 635 -2.64 -20.32 -3.40
C PRO A 635 -2.67 -21.86 -3.54
N ILE A 636 -1.79 -22.40 -4.38
CA ILE A 636 -1.61 -23.85 -4.47
C ILE A 636 -1.25 -24.44 -3.10
N ALA A 637 -1.73 -25.65 -2.82
CA ALA A 637 -1.63 -26.23 -1.49
C ALA A 637 -1.09 -27.67 -1.47
N THR A 638 -0.86 -28.28 -2.63
CA THR A 638 -0.39 -29.66 -2.78
C THR A 638 0.89 -29.73 -3.61
N GLU A 639 1.68 -30.76 -3.37
CA GLU A 639 2.91 -31.06 -4.09
C GLU A 639 2.63 -31.30 -5.58
N GLU A 640 1.52 -31.94 -5.92
CA GLU A 640 1.11 -32.16 -7.32
C GLU A 640 0.80 -30.85 -8.05
N ASP A 641 0.10 -29.92 -7.40
CA ASP A 641 -0.20 -28.61 -7.99
C ASP A 641 1.08 -27.80 -8.20
N LEU A 642 2.01 -27.86 -7.24
CA LEU A 642 3.33 -27.23 -7.35
C LEU A 642 4.15 -27.82 -8.51
N ALA A 643 4.20 -29.13 -8.65
CA ALA A 643 4.89 -29.79 -9.74
C ALA A 643 4.30 -29.42 -11.11
N ALA A 644 2.97 -29.37 -11.22
CA ALA A 644 2.29 -28.95 -12.44
C ALA A 644 2.62 -27.48 -12.79
N ALA A 645 2.51 -26.57 -11.82
CA ALA A 645 2.83 -25.16 -12.02
C ALA A 645 4.29 -24.95 -12.48
N LEU A 646 5.24 -25.62 -11.82
CA LEU A 646 6.66 -25.49 -12.15
C LEU A 646 6.98 -26.06 -13.53
N HIS A 647 6.63 -27.33 -13.78
CA HIS A 647 7.07 -28.02 -14.99
C HIS A 647 6.31 -27.61 -16.24
N HIS A 648 5.05 -27.18 -16.12
CA HIS A 648 4.22 -26.88 -17.29
C HIS A 648 4.09 -25.39 -17.59
N GLU A 649 4.36 -24.51 -16.62
CA GLU A 649 4.16 -23.08 -16.78
C GLU A 649 5.42 -22.26 -16.48
N VAL A 650 6.00 -22.40 -15.28
CA VAL A 650 7.13 -21.56 -14.86
C VAL A 650 8.42 -21.87 -15.60
N ILE A 651 8.84 -23.14 -15.65
CA ILE A 651 10.09 -23.51 -16.32
C ILE A 651 10.04 -23.23 -17.82
N PRO A 652 8.99 -23.63 -18.58
CA PRO A 652 8.89 -23.29 -20.00
C PRO A 652 8.92 -21.78 -20.27
N LEU A 653 8.31 -20.96 -19.41
CA LEU A 653 8.36 -19.51 -19.52
C LEU A 653 9.80 -18.98 -19.34
N LEU A 654 10.52 -19.49 -18.34
CA LEU A 654 11.90 -19.08 -18.08
C LEU A 654 12.86 -19.58 -19.16
N GLU A 655 12.61 -20.74 -19.77
CA GLU A 655 13.35 -21.23 -20.94
C GLU A 655 13.24 -20.24 -22.11
N ASP A 656 12.04 -19.72 -22.38
CA ASP A 656 11.80 -18.70 -23.42
C ASP A 656 12.51 -17.38 -23.09
N TYR A 657 12.40 -16.91 -21.83
CA TYR A 657 13.09 -15.70 -21.38
C TYR A 657 14.61 -15.78 -21.51
N CYS A 658 15.16 -16.98 -21.26
CA CYS A 658 16.57 -17.28 -21.41
C CYS A 658 16.99 -17.50 -22.86
N LEU A 659 16.07 -17.51 -23.83
CA LEU A 659 16.34 -17.79 -25.25
C LEU A 659 17.14 -19.09 -25.46
N GLY A 660 16.82 -20.13 -24.68
CA GLY A 660 17.53 -21.42 -24.74
C GLY A 660 18.95 -21.42 -24.16
N ARG A 661 19.35 -20.37 -23.41
CA ARG A 661 20.63 -20.33 -22.68
C ARG A 661 20.55 -21.16 -21.40
N ALA A 662 21.04 -22.40 -21.47
CA ALA A 662 21.11 -23.32 -20.33
C ALA A 662 21.83 -22.72 -19.11
N ASP A 663 22.93 -22.00 -19.33
CA ASP A 663 23.72 -21.36 -18.26
C ASP A 663 22.92 -20.28 -17.51
N LEU A 664 22.05 -19.55 -18.21
CA LEU A 664 21.23 -18.50 -17.61
C LEU A 664 20.04 -19.08 -16.86
N LEU A 665 19.42 -20.11 -17.43
CA LEU A 665 18.34 -20.84 -16.79
C LEU A 665 18.82 -21.52 -15.49
N HIS A 666 20.02 -22.12 -15.52
CA HIS A 666 20.65 -22.72 -14.34
C HIS A 666 20.99 -21.68 -13.27
N ARG A 667 21.44 -20.46 -13.62
CA ARG A 667 21.63 -19.39 -12.63
C ARG A 667 20.33 -18.98 -11.94
N ILE A 668 19.18 -19.07 -12.62
CA ILE A 668 17.89 -18.73 -12.04
C ILE A 668 17.33 -19.90 -11.20
N LEU A 669 17.29 -21.10 -11.77
CA LEU A 669 16.63 -22.28 -11.20
C LEU A 669 17.55 -23.18 -10.35
N GLY A 670 18.85 -22.92 -10.35
CA GLY A 670 19.85 -23.69 -9.60
C GLY A 670 19.81 -25.17 -9.98
N GLY A 671 19.90 -26.03 -8.96
CA GLY A 671 19.95 -27.48 -9.12
C GLY A 671 18.70 -28.13 -9.73
N LEU A 672 17.64 -27.38 -10.03
CA LEU A 672 16.42 -27.92 -10.67
C LEU A 672 16.60 -28.22 -12.17
N VAL A 673 17.62 -27.63 -12.79
CA VAL A 673 17.92 -27.83 -14.21
C VAL A 673 19.38 -28.22 -14.39
N ASP A 674 19.64 -29.06 -15.38
CA ASP A 674 20.99 -29.45 -15.76
C ASP A 674 21.79 -28.25 -16.31
N ALA A 675 23.02 -28.05 -15.81
CA ALA A 675 23.81 -26.86 -16.11
C ALA A 675 24.25 -26.76 -17.58
N GLU A 676 24.44 -27.90 -18.27
CA GLU A 676 24.89 -27.93 -19.66
C GLU A 676 23.73 -27.89 -20.65
N THR A 677 22.66 -28.63 -20.35
CA THR A 677 21.53 -28.85 -21.27
C THR A 677 20.32 -27.98 -20.96
N GLY A 678 20.23 -27.40 -19.76
CA GLY A 678 19.08 -26.62 -19.29
C GLY A 678 17.84 -27.46 -19.02
N ARG A 679 17.94 -28.80 -19.13
CA ARG A 679 16.77 -29.68 -18.99
C ARG A 679 16.30 -29.76 -17.54
N PRO A 680 14.99 -29.71 -17.28
CA PRO A 680 14.45 -29.94 -15.94
C PRO A 680 14.82 -31.32 -15.43
N LEU A 681 15.30 -31.41 -14.18
CA LEU A 681 15.49 -32.68 -13.50
C LEU A 681 14.12 -33.26 -13.13
N LEU A 682 13.84 -34.49 -13.56
CA LEU A 682 12.61 -35.19 -13.23
C LEU A 682 12.71 -35.76 -11.81
N MET A 683 11.80 -35.34 -10.95
CA MET A 683 11.69 -35.85 -9.58
C MET A 683 10.22 -36.00 -9.16
N PRO A 684 9.92 -36.87 -8.20
CA PRO A 684 8.60 -36.95 -7.58
C PRO A 684 8.13 -35.59 -7.02
N PRO A 685 6.81 -35.31 -6.97
CA PRO A 685 6.29 -34.04 -6.45
C PRO A 685 6.75 -33.69 -5.02
N GLN A 686 6.88 -34.68 -4.15
CA GLN A 686 7.37 -34.50 -2.78
C GLN A 686 8.84 -34.04 -2.77
N ASP A 687 9.69 -34.74 -3.51
CA ASP A 687 11.11 -34.42 -3.64
C ASP A 687 11.31 -33.02 -4.27
N LEU A 688 10.40 -32.59 -5.16
CA LEU A 688 10.42 -31.25 -5.74
C LEU A 688 10.18 -30.16 -4.70
N ALA A 689 9.19 -30.32 -3.81
CA ALA A 689 8.93 -29.36 -2.75
C ALA A 689 10.14 -29.22 -1.81
N ASP A 690 10.78 -30.35 -1.46
CA ASP A 690 11.99 -30.39 -0.65
C ASP A 690 13.19 -29.75 -1.36
N ALA A 691 13.38 -30.03 -2.65
CA ALA A 691 14.45 -29.45 -3.47
C ALA A 691 14.29 -27.94 -3.62
N LEU A 692 13.06 -27.47 -3.92
CA LEU A 692 12.73 -26.05 -3.97
C LEU A 692 12.94 -25.38 -2.61
N ALA A 693 12.55 -26.05 -1.53
CA ALA A 693 12.74 -25.50 -0.20
C ALA A 693 14.23 -25.35 0.09
N THR A 694 15.03 -26.35 -0.26
CA THR A 694 16.49 -26.33 -0.10
C THR A 694 17.12 -25.20 -0.93
N GLU A 695 16.80 -25.12 -2.22
CA GLU A 695 17.41 -24.18 -3.17
C GLU A 695 16.97 -22.72 -2.92
N PHE A 696 15.69 -22.50 -2.61
CA PHE A 696 15.09 -21.16 -2.61
C PHE A 696 14.68 -20.65 -1.24
N THR A 697 14.61 -21.48 -0.20
CA THR A 697 14.14 -21.05 1.14
C THR A 697 15.11 -21.40 2.28
N SER A 698 15.90 -22.46 2.14
CA SER A 698 16.93 -22.83 3.10
C SER A 698 18.15 -21.95 2.90
N GLY A 699 18.70 -21.34 3.96
CA GLY A 699 19.84 -20.41 3.89
C GLY A 699 21.18 -21.02 3.49
N VAL A 700 21.18 -22.19 2.85
CA VAL A 700 22.40 -22.78 2.29
C VAL A 700 22.68 -22.06 0.97
N ILE A 701 23.61 -21.11 1.02
CA ILE A 701 24.19 -20.47 -0.16
C ILE A 701 24.91 -21.56 -0.94
N SER A 702 24.40 -21.93 -2.11
CA SER A 702 25.16 -22.75 -3.05
C SER A 702 26.43 -21.99 -3.43
N PRO A 703 27.62 -22.63 -3.52
CA PRO A 703 28.89 -21.95 -3.75
C PRO A 703 28.97 -21.09 -5.03
N ASP A 704 28.01 -21.27 -5.93
CA ASP A 704 27.88 -20.54 -7.21
C ASP A 704 26.78 -19.44 -7.21
N ALA A 705 26.24 -19.07 -6.04
CA ALA A 705 25.17 -18.05 -5.88
C ALA A 705 25.65 -16.59 -5.75
#